data_AF-Q87PG3-F1
#
_entry.id   AF-Q87PG3-F1
#
_cell.length_a   1.000
_cell.length_b   1.000
_cell.length_c   1.000
_cell.angle_alpha   90.00
_cell.angle_beta   90.00
_cell.angle_gamma   90.00
#
_symmetry.space_group_name_H-M   'P 1'
#
loop_
_entity.id
_entity.type
_entity.pdbx_description
1 polymer ?
#
loop_
_entity_poly.entity_id
_entity_poly.type
_entity_poly.pdbx_seq_one_letter_code
_entity_poly.pdbx_strand_id
1 'polypeptide(L)'
;MCKSCYHCGEDVPANTDFKVEILGEVREMCCPGCETVAQTIVDSGLVSYYQYRTAPAEKADLVPEQLQALIHYDNEDVQSEFVRNHDNVSEVTLSLEGVSCAACAWLIEKQVSSAKGLVSIRVNTTTNRALLAWDKTQVKLSELLSVIHNLGYKAAPFEADKQEASYHRMMKQYLYRLGIAGLATMQVMMLAVALYLEVFGDLEPEFKNYFRWVSLIFATPVLLYSALPFYLNAWRSIKGRTLGMDVPVSIALIFAYVASLVATVTEQGEVFFESISMFTFFLLVGRFLEMRARRKAAAASGNLLKLIPAIATTLDGEQIPVKTLKIGDRIRVLPGEHIPADGKVISGRIHIDESMLTGESIHVVKKEGDAVYAGTLNGDESFELEVTNSKADSMISNIVRLQDEAQHSKPKIAEVADVVARYFVGVILIISAGTWFYWHQTKPDDAFWIMLSVLVATCPCALSLATPTALTCATSRMGNFGILLRKGHVFETLCKVNHLVVDKTGTLTKGDIEISRTSTFKELSEAESLALASALETHANHPIARSFTGFSNDEIIVTDVKNVIGSGIEGVWNGKTVKIGSSSFVLDSSTKESNAIYLSINNEHAATFYYHDPIRKESQAFIQRFAEAGIKTTLLTGDSIQNAQPVADEIGIEHVIASAKPEDKLAYLKSLDSSDITMMVGDGINDAPTLAGAHLSVAMGGGTDVAKASADMTLLGDNLEKLLEARLLALRTRKIIRENLAWSLGYNLLILPLAVAGLVAPYIAVVGMSASSIIVVSNSLRLLKEK
;
A
#
# COMPACT_ATOMS: atom_id res chain seq x y z
N MET A 1 -10.66 -63.22 3.89
CA MET A 1 -9.94 -62.25 3.05
C MET A 1 -10.35 -60.88 3.55
N CYS A 2 -9.43 -60.11 4.14
CA CYS A 2 -9.67 -58.69 4.38
C CYS A 2 -9.91 -58.04 3.02
N LYS A 3 -11.01 -57.28 2.88
CA LYS A 3 -11.23 -56.47 1.70
C LYS A 3 -10.31 -55.25 1.81
N SER A 4 -9.64 -54.88 0.73
CA SER A 4 -8.82 -53.67 0.69
C SER A 4 -9.68 -52.46 0.34
N CYS A 5 -9.37 -51.34 0.98
CA CYS A 5 -9.95 -50.03 0.71
C CYS A 5 -9.70 -49.67 -0.74
N TYR A 6 -10.77 -49.34 -1.47
CA TYR A 6 -10.62 -49.02 -2.87
C TYR A 6 -9.84 -47.72 -3.09
N HIS A 7 -9.84 -46.78 -2.13
CA HIS A 7 -9.12 -45.51 -2.27
C HIS A 7 -7.61 -45.64 -2.00
N CYS A 8 -7.22 -46.12 -0.81
CA CYS A 8 -5.82 -46.15 -0.35
C CYS A 8 -5.17 -47.54 -0.30
N GLY A 9 -5.93 -48.62 -0.51
CA GLY A 9 -5.41 -49.99 -0.56
C GLY A 9 -5.18 -50.67 0.80
N GLU A 10 -5.38 -50.00 1.94
CA GLU A 10 -5.29 -50.60 3.29
C GLU A 10 -6.46 -51.57 3.58
N ASP A 11 -6.31 -52.46 4.56
CA ASP A 11 -7.38 -53.37 4.98
C ASP A 11 -8.60 -52.60 5.55
N VAL A 12 -9.81 -52.96 5.11
CA VAL A 12 -11.06 -52.45 5.67
C VAL A 12 -11.31 -53.15 7.02
N PRO A 13 -11.42 -52.41 8.13
CA PRO A 13 -11.67 -52.99 9.44
C PRO A 13 -13.00 -53.77 9.48
N ALA A 14 -13.04 -54.90 10.20
CA ALA A 14 -14.29 -55.59 10.46
C ALA A 14 -15.20 -54.70 11.34
N ASN A 15 -16.43 -54.41 10.88
CA ASN A 15 -17.42 -53.45 11.44
C ASN A 15 -17.40 -51.99 10.94
N THR A 16 -16.85 -51.70 9.76
CA THR A 16 -17.02 -50.38 9.11
C THR A 16 -17.90 -50.47 7.86
N ASP A 17 -18.83 -49.52 7.67
CA ASP A 17 -19.75 -49.48 6.51
C ASP A 17 -19.54 -48.24 5.61
N PHE A 18 -18.28 -47.86 5.41
CA PHE A 18 -17.93 -46.71 4.56
C PHE A 18 -17.92 -47.11 3.09
N LYS A 19 -18.76 -46.49 2.26
CA LYS A 19 -19.02 -46.93 0.87
C LYS A 19 -19.22 -45.75 -0.07
N VAL A 20 -18.59 -45.80 -1.23
CA VAL A 20 -18.74 -44.78 -2.29
C VAL A 20 -19.01 -45.47 -3.63
N GLU A 21 -19.94 -44.94 -4.41
CA GLU A 21 -20.19 -45.40 -5.78
C GLU A 21 -19.14 -44.80 -6.74
N ILE A 22 -18.28 -45.65 -7.31
CA ILE A 22 -17.20 -45.23 -8.22
C ILE A 22 -17.29 -46.07 -9.49
N LEU A 23 -17.39 -45.40 -10.65
CA LEU A 23 -17.52 -46.06 -11.96
C LEU A 23 -18.74 -47.02 -12.04
N GLY A 24 -19.82 -46.71 -11.33
CA GLY A 24 -21.06 -47.51 -11.31
C GLY A 24 -21.02 -48.74 -10.41
N GLU A 25 -19.97 -48.92 -9.59
CA GLU A 25 -19.88 -49.98 -8.58
C GLU A 25 -19.71 -49.39 -7.18
N VAL A 26 -20.38 -49.98 -6.19
CA VAL A 26 -20.22 -49.61 -4.77
C VAL A 26 -18.90 -50.18 -4.24
N ARG A 27 -18.00 -49.31 -3.80
CA ARG A 27 -16.65 -49.65 -3.33
C ARG A 27 -16.50 -49.35 -1.84
N GLU A 28 -15.85 -50.25 -1.10
CA GLU A 28 -15.61 -50.11 0.34
C GLU A 28 -14.38 -49.24 0.66
N MET A 29 -14.44 -48.52 1.79
CA MET A 29 -13.40 -47.63 2.28
C MET A 29 -12.96 -48.03 3.71
N CYS A 30 -11.69 -47.84 4.06
CA CYS A 30 -11.18 -48.21 5.38
C CYS A 30 -11.54 -47.20 6.50
N CYS A 31 -11.86 -45.95 6.17
CA CYS A 31 -12.14 -44.89 7.15
C CYS A 31 -13.02 -43.76 6.57
N PRO A 32 -13.60 -42.87 7.42
CA PRO A 32 -14.39 -41.72 6.98
C PRO A 32 -13.62 -40.76 6.07
N GLY A 33 -12.30 -40.64 6.26
CA GLY A 33 -11.44 -39.81 5.42
C GLY A 33 -11.36 -40.33 3.99
N CYS A 34 -11.18 -41.65 3.80
CA CYS A 34 -11.17 -42.27 2.47
C CYS A 34 -12.53 -42.16 1.78
N GLU A 35 -13.63 -42.29 2.52
CA GLU A 35 -14.99 -42.07 2.01
C GLU A 35 -15.19 -40.61 1.58
N THR A 36 -14.84 -39.65 2.42
CA THR A 36 -15.01 -38.22 2.13
C THR A 36 -14.20 -37.79 0.91
N VAL A 37 -12.92 -38.20 0.83
CA VAL A 37 -12.06 -37.89 -0.31
C VAL A 37 -12.57 -38.57 -1.57
N ALA A 38 -12.94 -39.85 -1.49
CA ALA A 38 -13.44 -40.57 -2.65
C ALA A 38 -14.76 -40.00 -3.17
N GLN A 39 -15.68 -39.66 -2.28
CA GLN A 39 -16.96 -39.01 -2.61
C GLN A 39 -16.71 -37.63 -3.23
N THR A 40 -15.81 -36.83 -2.66
CA THR A 40 -15.47 -35.49 -3.20
C THR A 40 -14.89 -35.57 -4.61
N ILE A 41 -14.05 -36.57 -4.91
CA ILE A 41 -13.50 -36.80 -6.25
C ILE A 41 -14.62 -37.14 -7.25
N VAL A 42 -15.58 -37.97 -6.84
CA VAL A 42 -16.74 -38.35 -7.66
C VAL A 42 -17.65 -37.14 -7.90
N ASP A 43 -18.02 -36.42 -6.83
CA ASP A 43 -18.90 -35.25 -6.87
C ASP A 43 -18.30 -34.09 -7.69
N SER A 44 -16.96 -33.99 -7.71
CA SER A 44 -16.23 -33.00 -8.51
C SER A 44 -16.12 -33.37 -10.00
N GLY A 45 -16.71 -34.49 -10.44
CA GLY A 45 -16.65 -34.97 -11.82
C GLY A 45 -15.28 -35.51 -12.24
N LEU A 46 -14.40 -35.80 -11.27
CA LEU A 46 -13.02 -36.26 -11.51
C LEU A 46 -12.90 -37.79 -11.46
N VAL A 47 -13.98 -38.51 -11.79
CA VAL A 47 -14.06 -39.99 -11.73
C VAL A 47 -12.96 -40.67 -12.57
N SER A 48 -12.47 -39.99 -13.62
CA SER A 48 -11.34 -40.44 -14.44
C SER A 48 -10.06 -40.72 -13.62
N TYR A 49 -9.90 -40.10 -12.45
CA TYR A 49 -8.83 -40.43 -11.50
C TYR A 49 -8.78 -41.94 -11.20
N TYR A 50 -9.92 -42.57 -10.93
CA TYR A 50 -10.00 -44.00 -10.63
C TYR A 50 -9.83 -44.89 -11.86
N GLN A 51 -10.07 -44.35 -13.06
CA GLN A 51 -9.91 -45.06 -14.32
C GLN A 51 -8.45 -45.14 -14.77
N TYR A 52 -7.65 -44.10 -14.49
CA TYR A 52 -6.27 -43.98 -14.98
C TYR A 52 -5.19 -44.09 -13.88
N ARG A 53 -5.57 -44.23 -12.60
CA ARG A 53 -4.59 -44.39 -11.52
C ARG A 53 -3.77 -45.67 -11.69
N THR A 54 -2.47 -45.55 -11.48
CA THR A 54 -1.51 -46.66 -11.55
C THR A 54 -1.21 -47.29 -10.18
N ALA A 55 -1.62 -46.63 -9.08
CA ALA A 55 -1.45 -47.09 -7.70
C ALA A 55 -2.58 -46.54 -6.77
N PRO A 56 -2.81 -47.15 -5.59
CA PRO A 56 -3.69 -46.59 -4.56
C PRO A 56 -3.18 -45.24 -4.02
N ALA A 57 -4.08 -44.42 -3.46
CA ALA A 57 -3.72 -43.14 -2.87
C ALA A 57 -2.87 -43.34 -1.60
N GLU A 58 -1.73 -42.64 -1.50
CA GLU A 58 -0.97 -42.58 -0.24
C GLU A 58 -1.81 -41.86 0.81
N LYS A 59 -1.82 -42.40 2.04
CA LYS A 59 -2.46 -41.77 3.18
C LYS A 59 -1.77 -40.43 3.40
N ALA A 60 -2.49 -39.33 3.23
CA ALA A 60 -2.02 -38.04 3.69
C ALA A 60 -1.78 -38.16 5.20
N ASP A 61 -0.54 -37.95 5.64
CA ASP A 61 -0.23 -37.85 7.06
C ASP A 61 -1.21 -36.87 7.72
N LEU A 62 -1.62 -37.21 8.95
CA LEU A 62 -2.39 -36.34 9.83
C LEU A 62 -1.84 -34.92 9.72
N VAL A 63 -2.75 -34.00 9.33
CA VAL A 63 -2.58 -32.56 9.18
C VAL A 63 -1.34 -32.05 9.94
N PRO A 64 -0.28 -31.56 9.25
CA PRO A 64 0.92 -31.04 9.88
C PRO A 64 0.62 -30.20 11.13
N GLU A 65 1.38 -30.36 12.21
CA GLU A 65 1.25 -29.58 13.47
C GLU A 65 1.13 -28.06 13.23
N GLN A 66 1.73 -27.58 12.13
CA GLN A 66 1.69 -26.20 11.65
C GLN A 66 0.30 -25.75 11.15
N LEU A 67 -0.52 -26.65 10.59
CA LEU A 67 -1.90 -26.38 10.17
C LEU A 67 -2.86 -26.43 11.37
N GLN A 68 -2.59 -27.24 12.41
CA GLN A 68 -3.34 -27.20 13.67
C GLN A 68 -3.18 -25.84 14.37
N ALA A 69 -1.97 -25.27 14.32
CA ALA A 69 -1.71 -23.93 14.86
C ALA A 69 -2.55 -22.82 14.18
N LEU A 70 -3.02 -23.03 12.94
CA LEU A 70 -3.85 -22.04 12.23
C LEU A 70 -5.26 -21.93 12.82
N ILE A 71 -5.76 -22.98 13.48
CA ILE A 71 -7.10 -22.98 14.11
C ILE A 71 -7.18 -21.94 15.23
N HIS A 72 -6.05 -21.62 15.89
CA HIS A 72 -6.01 -20.57 16.89
C HIS A 72 -6.36 -19.18 16.33
N TYR A 73 -6.18 -18.96 15.02
CA TYR A 73 -6.59 -17.72 14.36
C TYR A 73 -8.10 -17.60 14.14
N ASP A 74 -8.88 -18.64 14.45
CA ASP A 74 -10.35 -18.57 14.44
C ASP A 74 -10.93 -18.10 15.79
N ASN A 75 -10.09 -17.93 16.82
CA ASN A 75 -10.53 -17.41 18.12
C ASN A 75 -10.80 -15.90 18.05
N GLU A 76 -11.96 -15.45 18.54
CA GLU A 76 -12.40 -14.05 18.47
C GLU A 76 -11.48 -13.08 19.24
N ASP A 77 -10.96 -13.48 20.40
CA ASP A 77 -10.04 -12.65 21.18
C ASP A 77 -8.74 -12.42 20.40
N VAL A 78 -8.24 -13.47 19.74
CA VAL A 78 -7.04 -13.40 18.91
C VAL A 78 -7.30 -12.56 17.66
N GLN A 79 -8.45 -12.74 17.00
CA GLN A 79 -8.82 -11.96 15.82
C GLN A 79 -8.99 -10.48 16.13
N SER A 80 -9.46 -10.10 17.33
CA SER A 80 -9.62 -8.69 17.71
C SER A 80 -8.32 -7.86 17.62
N GLU A 81 -7.16 -8.52 17.64
CA GLU A 81 -5.86 -7.84 17.52
C GLU A 81 -5.51 -7.41 16.08
N PHE A 82 -6.05 -8.08 15.05
CA PHE A 82 -5.59 -7.91 13.67
C PHE A 82 -6.68 -8.04 12.59
N VAL A 83 -7.88 -8.48 12.95
CA VAL A 83 -9.05 -8.59 12.06
C VAL A 83 -9.98 -7.42 12.32
N ARG A 84 -10.34 -6.71 11.26
CA ARG A 84 -11.40 -5.71 11.29
C ARG A 84 -12.70 -6.34 10.83
N ASN A 85 -13.80 -6.03 11.50
CA ASN A 85 -15.12 -6.51 11.12
C ASN A 85 -15.97 -5.35 10.61
N HIS A 86 -16.51 -5.49 9.40
CA HIS A 86 -17.52 -4.61 8.84
C HIS A 86 -18.73 -5.46 8.43
N ASP A 87 -19.80 -5.39 9.22
CA ASP A 87 -20.97 -6.25 9.08
C ASP A 87 -20.60 -7.76 9.09
N ASN A 88 -20.80 -8.44 7.96
CA ASN A 88 -20.45 -9.85 7.74
C ASN A 88 -19.04 -10.03 7.13
N VAL A 89 -18.39 -8.95 6.69
CA VAL A 89 -17.07 -9.01 6.06
C VAL A 89 -15.99 -8.73 7.10
N SER A 90 -15.08 -9.68 7.22
CA SER A 90 -13.86 -9.57 8.02
C SER A 90 -12.68 -9.30 7.10
N GLU A 91 -11.77 -8.43 7.52
CA GLU A 91 -10.57 -8.04 6.76
C GLU A 91 -9.31 -8.22 7.62
N VAL A 92 -8.25 -8.76 7.03
CA VAL A 92 -6.95 -8.96 7.68
C VAL A 92 -5.80 -8.71 6.71
N THR A 93 -4.72 -8.10 7.23
CA THR A 93 -3.44 -8.04 6.54
C THR A 93 -2.57 -9.22 6.98
N LEU A 94 -2.07 -10.00 6.03
CA LEU A 94 -1.23 -11.17 6.24
C LEU A 94 0.22 -10.88 5.83
N SER A 95 1.19 -11.38 6.58
CA SER A 95 2.57 -11.57 6.12
C SER A 95 2.68 -12.86 5.30
N LEU A 96 3.34 -12.80 4.15
CA LEU A 96 3.58 -13.97 3.31
C LEU A 96 5.07 -14.32 3.28
N GLU A 97 5.42 -15.58 3.50
CA GLU A 97 6.78 -16.09 3.27
C GLU A 97 6.85 -16.91 1.98
N GLY A 98 7.97 -16.78 1.26
CA GLY A 98 8.23 -17.55 0.03
C GLY A 98 7.71 -16.90 -1.26
N VAL A 99 7.03 -15.76 -1.17
CA VAL A 99 6.59 -14.98 -2.33
C VAL A 99 7.77 -14.19 -2.88
N SER A 100 8.09 -14.40 -4.17
CA SER A 100 9.28 -13.77 -4.80
C SER A 100 9.01 -13.12 -6.14
N CYS A 101 7.82 -13.32 -6.74
CA CYS A 101 7.50 -12.76 -8.04
C CYS A 101 5.99 -12.56 -8.22
N ALA A 102 5.61 -11.77 -9.23
CA ALA A 102 4.21 -11.52 -9.58
C ALA A 102 3.43 -12.80 -9.93
N ALA A 103 4.10 -13.85 -10.42
CA ALA A 103 3.45 -15.14 -10.68
C ALA A 103 3.07 -15.88 -9.38
N CYS A 104 3.87 -15.76 -8.31
CA CYS A 104 3.50 -16.28 -6.99
C CYS A 104 2.26 -15.56 -6.44
N ALA A 105 2.23 -14.22 -6.56
CA ALA A 105 1.07 -13.41 -6.18
C ALA A 105 -0.19 -13.84 -6.95
N TRP A 106 -0.11 -13.90 -8.27
CA TRP A 106 -1.22 -14.31 -9.12
C TRP A 106 -1.73 -15.72 -8.79
N LEU A 107 -0.83 -16.67 -8.52
CA LEU A 107 -1.21 -18.04 -8.16
C LEU A 107 -1.97 -18.09 -6.83
N ILE A 108 -1.47 -17.38 -5.81
CA ILE A 108 -2.14 -17.26 -4.50
C ILE A 108 -3.51 -16.61 -4.67
N GLU A 109 -3.57 -15.46 -5.35
CA GLU A 109 -4.82 -14.74 -5.59
C GLU A 109 -5.82 -15.62 -6.33
N LYS A 110 -5.41 -16.30 -7.39
CA LYS A 110 -6.28 -17.13 -8.22
C LYS A 110 -6.83 -18.33 -7.46
N GLN A 111 -6.02 -18.98 -6.64
CA GLN A 111 -6.44 -20.17 -5.90
C GLN A 111 -7.29 -19.83 -4.68
N VAL A 112 -6.89 -18.83 -3.89
CA VAL A 112 -7.69 -18.42 -2.75
C VAL A 112 -9.03 -17.84 -3.20
N SER A 113 -9.07 -17.15 -4.35
CA SER A 113 -10.30 -16.64 -4.97
C SER A 113 -11.30 -17.72 -5.40
N SER A 114 -10.92 -19.00 -5.40
CA SER A 114 -11.85 -20.11 -5.64
C SER A 114 -12.61 -20.55 -4.38
N ALA A 115 -12.18 -20.10 -3.19
CA ALA A 115 -12.86 -20.40 -1.93
C ALA A 115 -14.20 -19.66 -1.84
N LYS A 116 -15.28 -20.40 -1.53
CA LYS A 116 -16.60 -19.81 -1.27
C LYS A 116 -16.54 -18.97 0.00
N GLY A 117 -17.12 -17.77 -0.02
CA GLY A 117 -17.06 -16.81 1.08
C GLY A 117 -15.90 -15.82 1.02
N LEU A 118 -14.96 -15.94 0.08
CA LEU A 118 -13.95 -14.90 -0.12
C LEU A 118 -14.57 -13.66 -0.82
N VAL A 119 -14.32 -12.47 -0.27
CA VAL A 119 -14.71 -11.20 -0.89
C VAL A 119 -13.59 -10.68 -1.78
N SER A 120 -12.36 -10.61 -1.26
CA SER A 120 -11.20 -10.22 -2.06
C SER A 120 -9.88 -10.70 -1.44
N ILE A 121 -8.87 -10.91 -2.29
CA ILE A 121 -7.49 -11.11 -1.87
C ILE A 121 -6.57 -10.31 -2.81
N ARG A 122 -5.59 -9.60 -2.26
CA ARG A 122 -4.55 -8.90 -3.02
C ARG A 122 -3.20 -9.15 -2.41
N VAL A 123 -2.23 -9.58 -3.22
CA VAL A 123 -0.88 -9.94 -2.78
C VAL A 123 0.14 -8.91 -3.27
N ASN A 124 0.94 -8.37 -2.36
CA ASN A 124 2.06 -7.48 -2.66
C ASN A 124 3.38 -8.24 -2.54
N THR A 125 4.03 -8.49 -3.67
CA THR A 125 5.34 -9.13 -3.71
C THR A 125 6.49 -8.23 -3.29
N THR A 126 6.26 -6.92 -3.17
CA THR A 126 7.27 -5.95 -2.74
C THR A 126 7.33 -5.85 -1.22
N THR A 127 6.17 -5.84 -0.57
CA THR A 127 6.08 -5.82 0.90
C THR A 127 5.92 -7.20 1.53
N ASN A 128 5.76 -8.26 0.72
CA ASN A 128 5.44 -9.61 1.18
C ASN A 128 4.20 -9.64 2.08
N ARG A 129 3.17 -8.88 1.69
CA ARG A 129 1.89 -8.79 2.41
C ARG A 129 0.74 -9.22 1.52
N ALA A 130 -0.36 -9.66 2.14
CA ALA A 130 -1.62 -9.81 1.46
C ALA A 130 -2.75 -9.18 2.25
N LEU A 131 -3.61 -8.44 1.58
CA LEU A 131 -4.87 -7.97 2.13
C LEU A 131 -5.95 -8.99 1.78
N LEU A 132 -6.59 -9.56 2.79
CA LEU A 132 -7.58 -10.61 2.65
C LEU A 132 -8.90 -10.12 3.28
N ALA A 133 -9.98 -10.16 2.51
CA ALA A 133 -11.34 -9.87 2.97
C ALA A 133 -12.24 -11.08 2.70
N TRP A 134 -12.99 -11.53 3.69
CA TRP A 134 -13.85 -12.70 3.62
C TRP A 134 -15.13 -12.52 4.41
N ASP A 135 -16.17 -13.27 4.05
CA ASP A 135 -17.42 -13.36 4.79
C ASP A 135 -17.25 -14.38 5.93
N LYS A 136 -17.26 -13.89 7.18
CA LYS A 136 -17.06 -14.71 8.38
C LYS A 136 -18.15 -15.75 8.60
N THR A 137 -19.32 -15.59 7.96
CA THR A 137 -20.43 -16.54 8.05
C THR A 137 -20.26 -17.74 7.13
N GLN A 138 -19.40 -17.62 6.10
CA GLN A 138 -19.23 -18.65 5.08
C GLN A 138 -17.90 -19.39 5.18
N VAL A 139 -16.82 -18.72 5.59
CA VAL A 139 -15.48 -19.32 5.64
C VAL A 139 -14.69 -18.81 6.84
N LYS A 140 -13.89 -19.69 7.44
CA LYS A 140 -12.99 -19.35 8.53
C LYS A 140 -11.63 -18.89 8.02
N LEU A 141 -10.93 -18.09 8.83
CA LEU A 141 -9.60 -17.60 8.46
C LEU A 141 -8.60 -18.75 8.34
N SER A 142 -8.66 -19.73 9.25
CA SER A 142 -7.78 -20.91 9.22
C SER A 142 -7.89 -21.72 7.92
N GLU A 143 -9.08 -21.81 7.33
CA GLU A 143 -9.33 -22.50 6.06
C GLU A 143 -8.65 -21.77 4.90
N LEU A 144 -8.78 -20.44 4.83
CA LEU A 144 -8.12 -19.62 3.82
C LEU A 144 -6.58 -19.68 3.96
N LEU A 145 -6.06 -19.64 5.19
CA LEU A 145 -4.62 -19.80 5.45
C LEU A 145 -4.12 -21.20 5.06
N SER A 146 -4.95 -22.23 5.26
CA SER A 146 -4.62 -23.61 4.87
C SER A 146 -4.52 -23.76 3.34
N VAL A 147 -5.38 -23.07 2.57
CA VAL A 147 -5.26 -23.03 1.10
C VAL A 147 -3.93 -22.43 0.68
N ILE A 148 -3.50 -21.32 1.32
CA ILE A 148 -2.20 -20.69 1.03
C ILE A 148 -1.04 -21.64 1.40
N HIS A 149 -1.16 -22.34 2.53
CA HIS A 149 -0.17 -23.32 2.97
C HIS A 149 -0.01 -24.49 2.00
N ASN A 150 -1.13 -25.02 1.50
CA ASN A 150 -1.14 -26.11 0.52
C ASN A 150 -0.50 -25.74 -0.83
N LEU A 151 -0.43 -24.44 -1.16
CA LEU A 151 0.31 -23.93 -2.31
C LEU A 151 1.83 -23.85 -2.06
N GLY A 152 2.28 -24.12 -0.83
CA GLY A 152 3.68 -24.05 -0.41
C GLY A 152 4.12 -22.68 0.12
N TYR A 153 3.18 -21.79 0.45
CA TYR A 153 3.46 -20.48 1.03
C TYR A 153 3.04 -20.43 2.49
N LYS A 154 3.78 -19.73 3.35
CA LYS A 154 3.34 -19.51 4.73
C LYS A 154 2.64 -18.16 4.82
N ALA A 155 1.49 -18.13 5.45
CA ALA A 155 0.73 -16.92 5.72
C ALA A 155 0.38 -16.85 7.21
N ALA A 156 0.55 -15.67 7.80
CA ALA A 156 0.17 -15.39 9.18
C ALA A 156 -0.26 -13.92 9.29
N PRO A 157 -1.06 -13.53 10.30
CA PRO A 157 -1.39 -12.13 10.54
C PRO A 157 -0.15 -11.23 10.55
N PHE A 158 -0.29 -10.03 10.00
CA PHE A 158 0.80 -9.08 9.90
C PHE A 158 1.21 -8.54 11.27
N GLU A 159 2.46 -8.81 11.65
CA GLU A 159 3.11 -8.21 12.82
C GLU A 159 4.42 -7.54 12.38
N ALA A 160 4.56 -6.25 12.69
CA ALA A 160 5.72 -5.46 12.26
C ALA A 160 7.05 -6.06 12.74
N ASP A 161 7.12 -6.51 14.00
CA ASP A 161 8.34 -7.05 14.61
C ASP A 161 8.77 -8.40 14.00
N LYS A 162 7.81 -9.30 13.77
CA LYS A 162 8.09 -10.59 13.12
C LYS A 162 8.53 -10.39 11.67
N GLN A 163 7.90 -9.45 10.95
CA GLN A 163 8.30 -9.12 9.59
C GLN A 163 9.73 -8.57 9.55
N GLU A 164 10.09 -7.68 10.48
CA GLU A 164 11.45 -7.15 10.59
C GLU A 164 12.47 -8.26 10.89
N ALA A 165 12.19 -9.14 11.84
CA ALA A 165 13.05 -10.27 12.16
C ALA A 165 13.24 -11.21 10.94
N SER A 166 12.17 -11.51 10.21
CA SER A 166 12.22 -12.33 8.98
C SER A 166 13.11 -11.68 7.92
N TYR A 167 12.99 -10.35 7.74
CA TYR A 167 13.84 -9.60 6.83
C TYR A 167 15.31 -9.65 7.27
N HIS A 168 15.61 -9.44 8.56
CA HIS A 168 16.99 -9.48 9.04
C HIS A 168 17.63 -10.85 8.79
N ARG A 169 16.87 -11.94 8.98
CA ARG A 169 17.31 -13.30 8.65
C ARG A 169 17.58 -13.45 7.15
N MET A 170 16.65 -13.01 6.29
CA MET A 170 16.80 -13.03 4.83
C MET A 170 18.00 -12.22 4.35
N MET A 171 18.18 -11.01 4.90
CA MET A 171 19.29 -10.12 4.59
C MET A 171 20.63 -10.74 4.98
N LYS A 172 20.70 -11.37 6.16
CA LYS A 172 21.88 -12.10 6.61
C LYS A 172 22.25 -13.25 5.68
N GLN A 173 21.26 -14.03 5.21
CA GLN A 173 21.48 -15.08 4.21
C GLN A 173 22.02 -14.50 2.88
N TYR A 174 21.49 -13.37 2.42
CA TYR A 174 21.99 -12.68 1.22
C TYR A 174 23.44 -12.20 1.40
N LEU A 175 23.79 -11.66 2.58
CA LEU A 175 25.17 -11.27 2.90
C LEU A 175 26.12 -12.46 2.89
N TYR A 176 25.71 -13.63 3.37
CA TYR A 176 26.53 -14.84 3.27
C TYR A 176 26.76 -15.28 1.83
N ARG A 177 25.71 -15.31 0.99
CA ARG A 177 25.83 -15.62 -0.44
C ARG A 177 26.75 -14.64 -1.16
N LEU A 178 26.60 -13.35 -0.84
CA LEU A 178 27.42 -12.27 -1.38
C LEU A 178 28.88 -12.39 -0.94
N GLY A 179 29.14 -12.69 0.34
CA GLY A 179 30.47 -12.89 0.89
C GLY A 179 31.19 -14.07 0.24
N ILE A 180 30.51 -15.21 0.09
CA ILE A 180 31.06 -16.39 -0.59
C ILE A 180 31.38 -16.06 -2.06
N ALA A 181 30.44 -15.44 -2.78
CA ALA A 181 30.66 -15.06 -4.17
C ALA A 181 31.79 -14.03 -4.33
N GLY A 182 31.90 -13.07 -3.42
CA GLY A 182 32.96 -12.06 -3.42
C GLY A 182 34.34 -12.66 -3.17
N LEU A 183 34.47 -13.50 -2.14
CA LEU A 183 35.72 -14.19 -1.84
C LEU A 183 36.16 -15.09 -3.01
N ALA A 184 35.27 -15.91 -3.53
CA ALA A 184 35.56 -16.76 -4.68
C ALA A 184 35.93 -15.95 -5.92
N THR A 185 35.21 -14.85 -6.21
CA THR A 185 35.57 -13.95 -7.32
C THR A 185 36.99 -13.40 -7.17
N MET A 186 37.36 -12.93 -5.97
CA MET A 186 38.72 -12.42 -5.74
C MET A 186 39.78 -13.50 -5.98
N GLN A 187 39.58 -14.72 -5.46
CA GLN A 187 40.54 -15.81 -5.62
C GLN A 187 40.63 -16.30 -7.07
N VAL A 188 39.49 -16.53 -7.71
CA VAL A 188 39.44 -17.03 -9.10
C VAL A 188 39.97 -15.97 -10.07
N MET A 189 39.69 -14.68 -9.85
CA MET A 189 40.22 -13.60 -10.68
C MET A 189 41.75 -13.49 -10.57
N MET A 190 42.31 -13.65 -9.36
CA MET A 190 43.76 -13.67 -9.17
C MET A 190 44.43 -14.78 -9.98
N LEU A 191 43.82 -15.96 -10.04
CA LEU A 191 44.30 -17.10 -10.83
C LEU A 191 44.05 -16.91 -12.34
N ALA A 192 42.89 -16.35 -12.70
CA ALA A 192 42.52 -16.09 -14.09
C ALA A 192 43.42 -15.03 -14.72
N VAL A 193 43.82 -13.99 -13.98
CA VAL A 193 44.79 -12.99 -14.45
C VAL A 193 46.14 -13.64 -14.76
N ALA A 194 46.59 -14.59 -13.92
CA ALA A 194 47.80 -15.36 -14.20
C ALA A 194 47.64 -16.24 -15.46
N LEU A 195 46.46 -16.83 -15.67
CA LEU A 195 46.14 -17.67 -16.84
C LEU A 195 46.00 -16.87 -18.15
N TYR A 196 45.42 -15.67 -18.12
CA TYR A 196 45.03 -14.90 -19.32
C TYR A 196 46.05 -13.88 -19.79
N LEU A 197 46.81 -13.26 -18.88
CA LEU A 197 47.70 -12.16 -19.26
C LEU A 197 49.13 -12.61 -19.57
N GLU A 198 49.45 -13.91 -19.48
CA GLU A 198 50.81 -14.46 -19.68
C GLU A 198 51.91 -13.64 -18.97
N VAL A 199 51.55 -12.96 -17.87
CA VAL A 199 52.41 -11.95 -17.18
C VAL A 199 53.69 -12.58 -16.65
N PHE A 200 53.73 -13.91 -16.53
CA PHE A 200 54.85 -14.70 -16.05
C PHE A 200 55.51 -15.58 -17.14
N GLY A 201 55.19 -15.37 -18.43
CA GLY A 201 55.64 -16.20 -19.55
C GLY A 201 54.70 -17.37 -19.84
N ASP A 202 55.11 -18.28 -20.75
CA ASP A 202 54.41 -19.54 -21.02
C ASP A 202 54.35 -20.37 -19.72
N LEU A 203 53.16 -20.40 -19.10
CA LEU A 203 52.89 -21.24 -17.95
C LEU A 203 53.05 -22.71 -18.34
N GLU A 204 53.86 -23.45 -17.58
CA GLU A 204 53.95 -24.90 -17.78
C GLU A 204 52.54 -25.53 -17.71
N PRO A 205 52.24 -26.53 -18.55
CA PRO A 205 50.91 -27.16 -18.61
C PRO A 205 50.38 -27.62 -17.25
N GLU A 206 51.28 -28.03 -16.36
CA GLU A 206 51.00 -28.48 -15.00
C GLU A 206 50.42 -27.35 -14.13
N PHE A 207 50.98 -26.14 -14.19
CA PHE A 207 50.45 -24.98 -13.47
C PHE A 207 49.12 -24.51 -14.06
N LYS A 208 48.97 -24.56 -15.39
CA LYS A 208 47.70 -24.24 -16.07
C LYS A 208 46.58 -25.16 -15.58
N ASN A 209 46.84 -26.47 -15.51
CA ASN A 209 45.87 -27.44 -15.02
C ASN A 209 45.59 -27.26 -13.51
N TYR A 210 46.63 -27.05 -12.70
CA TYR A 210 46.48 -26.75 -11.27
C TYR A 210 45.57 -25.54 -11.04
N PHE A 211 45.78 -24.43 -11.75
CA PHE A 211 44.93 -23.24 -11.62
C PHE A 211 43.48 -23.48 -12.07
N ARG A 212 43.24 -24.31 -13.09
CA ARG A 212 41.87 -24.71 -13.48
C ARG A 212 41.16 -25.48 -12.37
N TRP A 213 41.80 -26.46 -11.77
CA TRP A 213 41.24 -27.23 -10.65
C TRP A 213 40.97 -26.38 -9.42
N VAL A 214 41.90 -25.50 -9.05
CA VAL A 214 41.69 -24.58 -7.93
C VAL A 214 40.51 -23.64 -8.23
N SER A 215 40.42 -23.12 -9.46
CA SER A 215 39.33 -22.24 -9.88
C SER A 215 37.97 -22.95 -9.88
N LEU A 216 37.93 -24.22 -10.27
CA LEU A 216 36.73 -25.08 -10.17
C LEU A 216 36.26 -25.22 -8.72
N ILE A 217 37.18 -25.49 -7.78
CA ILE A 217 36.87 -25.63 -6.35
C ILE A 217 36.24 -24.35 -5.79
N PHE A 218 36.76 -23.18 -6.14
CA PHE A 218 36.20 -21.91 -5.68
C PHE A 218 34.90 -21.52 -6.38
N ALA A 219 34.74 -21.82 -7.68
CA ALA A 219 33.54 -21.49 -8.43
C ALA A 219 32.33 -22.38 -8.08
N THR A 220 32.57 -23.62 -7.64
CA THR A 220 31.51 -24.60 -7.36
C THR A 220 30.56 -24.16 -6.23
N PRO A 221 31.02 -23.70 -5.04
CA PRO A 221 30.14 -23.13 -4.02
C PRO A 221 29.35 -21.92 -4.51
N VAL A 222 29.95 -21.08 -5.37
CA VAL A 222 29.27 -19.92 -5.93
C VAL A 222 28.10 -20.36 -6.81
N LEU A 223 28.34 -21.33 -7.68
CA LEU A 223 27.30 -21.88 -8.54
C LEU A 223 26.19 -22.56 -7.72
N LEU A 224 26.53 -23.46 -6.80
CA LEU A 224 25.54 -24.29 -6.11
C LEU A 224 24.79 -23.58 -4.99
N TYR A 225 25.42 -22.63 -4.30
CA TYR A 225 24.82 -21.95 -3.15
C TYR A 225 24.48 -20.49 -3.44
N SER A 226 25.42 -19.70 -3.95
CA SER A 226 25.22 -18.26 -4.15
C SER A 226 24.25 -17.97 -5.31
N ALA A 227 24.32 -18.73 -6.41
CA ALA A 227 23.44 -18.59 -7.57
C ALA A 227 22.10 -19.34 -7.44
N LEU A 228 21.90 -20.15 -6.39
CA LEU A 228 20.68 -20.92 -6.15
C LEU A 228 19.37 -20.12 -6.30
N PRO A 229 19.26 -18.86 -5.81
CA PRO A 229 18.03 -18.08 -5.97
C PRO A 229 17.64 -17.83 -7.44
N PHE A 230 18.62 -17.71 -8.33
CA PHE A 230 18.38 -17.47 -9.76
C PHE A 230 17.75 -18.71 -10.40
N TYR A 231 18.27 -19.91 -10.12
CA TYR A 231 17.71 -21.15 -10.66
C TYR A 231 16.28 -21.40 -10.18
N LEU A 232 16.02 -21.20 -8.88
CA LEU A 232 14.69 -21.38 -8.31
C LEU A 232 13.68 -20.44 -8.96
N ASN A 233 14.06 -19.18 -9.19
CA ASN A 233 13.19 -18.22 -9.85
C ASN A 233 13.01 -18.53 -11.35
N ALA A 234 14.07 -18.91 -12.06
CA ALA A 234 14.01 -19.32 -13.46
C ALA A 234 13.05 -20.50 -13.66
N TRP A 235 13.18 -21.52 -12.81
CA TRP A 235 12.30 -22.68 -12.80
C TRP A 235 10.84 -22.29 -12.55
N ARG A 236 10.58 -21.45 -11.56
CA ARG A 236 9.24 -20.92 -11.27
C ARG A 236 8.67 -20.13 -12.46
N SER A 237 9.46 -19.27 -13.09
CA SER A 237 9.05 -18.49 -14.26
C SER A 237 8.64 -19.39 -15.42
N ILE A 238 9.47 -20.39 -15.75
CA ILE A 238 9.20 -21.37 -16.81
C ILE A 238 7.94 -22.17 -16.50
N LYS A 239 7.79 -22.70 -15.27
CA LYS A 239 6.60 -23.43 -14.84
C LYS A 239 5.34 -22.56 -14.92
N GLY A 240 5.47 -21.27 -14.61
CA GLY A 240 4.42 -20.26 -14.74
C GLY A 240 4.17 -19.77 -16.18
N ARG A 241 4.82 -20.36 -17.20
CA ARG A 241 4.73 -19.97 -18.62
C ARG A 241 5.08 -18.49 -18.86
N THR A 242 6.04 -17.97 -18.10
CA THR A 242 6.58 -16.61 -18.26
C THR A 242 8.10 -16.65 -18.41
N LEU A 243 8.67 -15.78 -19.24
CA LEU A 243 10.12 -15.66 -19.37
C LEU A 243 10.62 -14.52 -18.46
N GLY A 244 11.24 -14.90 -17.35
CA GLY A 244 11.84 -13.96 -16.40
C GLY A 244 13.33 -13.72 -16.67
N MET A 245 13.88 -12.64 -16.10
CA MET A 245 15.31 -12.29 -16.21
C MET A 245 16.26 -13.39 -15.71
N ASP A 246 15.80 -14.23 -14.77
CA ASP A 246 16.62 -15.28 -14.18
C ASP A 246 16.81 -16.48 -15.13
N VAL A 247 16.01 -16.58 -16.19
CA VAL A 247 16.12 -17.66 -17.21
C VAL A 247 17.43 -17.57 -18.00
N PRO A 248 17.74 -16.47 -18.74
CA PRO A 248 19.00 -16.35 -19.47
C PRO A 248 20.21 -16.39 -18.53
N VAL A 249 20.12 -15.82 -17.33
CA VAL A 249 21.18 -15.87 -16.31
C VAL A 249 21.49 -17.31 -15.91
N SER A 250 20.44 -18.09 -15.60
CA SER A 250 20.58 -19.49 -15.21
C SER A 250 21.19 -20.34 -16.31
N ILE A 251 20.74 -20.15 -17.55
CA ILE A 251 21.28 -20.85 -18.73
C ILE A 251 22.77 -20.50 -18.90
N ALA A 252 23.12 -19.21 -18.84
CA ALA A 252 24.51 -18.77 -18.99
C ALA A 252 25.44 -19.35 -17.91
N LEU A 253 25.03 -19.33 -16.64
CA LEU A 253 25.82 -19.87 -15.52
C LEU A 253 26.02 -21.38 -15.64
N ILE A 254 24.95 -22.13 -15.95
CA ILE A 254 25.01 -23.59 -16.09
C ILE A 254 25.90 -23.97 -17.29
N PHE A 255 25.68 -23.34 -18.45
CA PHE A 255 26.48 -23.63 -19.65
C PHE A 255 27.95 -23.29 -19.45
N ALA A 256 28.25 -22.09 -18.92
CA ALA A 256 29.62 -21.69 -18.64
C ALA A 256 30.31 -22.67 -17.67
N TYR A 257 29.61 -23.12 -16.63
CA TYR A 257 30.18 -24.05 -15.65
C TYR A 257 30.43 -25.43 -16.24
N VAL A 258 29.46 -25.99 -16.96
CA VAL A 258 29.60 -27.31 -17.58
C VAL A 258 30.71 -27.30 -18.63
N ALA A 259 30.79 -26.25 -19.47
CA ALA A 259 31.88 -26.10 -20.43
C ALA A 259 33.25 -26.00 -19.74
N SER A 260 33.35 -25.21 -18.67
CA SER A 260 34.60 -25.04 -17.91
C SER A 260 35.02 -26.33 -17.18
N LEU A 261 34.04 -27.08 -16.66
CA LEU A 261 34.27 -28.37 -16.02
C LEU A 261 34.81 -29.38 -17.04
N VAL A 262 34.18 -29.47 -18.22
CA VAL A 262 34.66 -30.34 -19.31
C VAL A 262 36.07 -29.93 -19.70
N ALA A 263 36.34 -28.64 -19.94
CA ALA A 263 37.67 -28.14 -20.31
C ALA A 263 38.76 -28.35 -19.24
N THR A 264 38.35 -28.42 -17.97
CA THR A 264 39.26 -28.74 -16.86
C THR A 264 39.60 -30.23 -16.85
N VAL A 265 38.62 -31.10 -17.10
CA VAL A 265 38.81 -32.55 -17.06
C VAL A 265 39.48 -33.08 -18.33
N THR A 266 39.16 -32.53 -19.50
CA THR A 266 39.77 -32.91 -20.79
C THR A 266 41.08 -32.19 -21.08
N GLU A 267 41.42 -31.20 -20.25
CA GLU A 267 42.56 -30.28 -20.44
C GLU A 267 42.50 -29.47 -21.75
N GLN A 268 41.37 -29.51 -22.47
CA GLN A 268 41.17 -28.88 -23.77
C GLN A 268 40.11 -27.79 -23.74
N GLY A 269 40.38 -26.66 -24.37
CA GLY A 269 39.48 -25.50 -24.43
C GLY A 269 39.70 -24.49 -23.31
N GLU A 270 38.85 -23.47 -23.28
CA GLU A 270 38.91 -22.34 -22.34
C GLU A 270 37.98 -22.56 -21.13
N VAL A 271 38.38 -22.00 -19.98
CA VAL A 271 37.59 -22.02 -18.74
C VAL A 271 37.02 -20.63 -18.46
N PHE A 272 35.86 -20.58 -17.80
CA PHE A 272 35.11 -19.35 -17.52
C PHE A 272 34.69 -19.25 -16.04
N PHE A 273 35.46 -19.84 -15.13
CA PHE A 273 35.16 -19.86 -13.69
C PHE A 273 35.15 -18.47 -13.05
N GLU A 274 36.01 -17.58 -13.54
CA GLU A 274 36.07 -16.17 -13.21
C GLU A 274 34.79 -15.44 -13.61
N SER A 275 34.31 -15.70 -14.83
CA SER A 275 33.07 -15.13 -15.36
C SER A 275 31.87 -15.60 -14.52
N ILE A 276 31.78 -16.87 -14.15
CA ILE A 276 30.70 -17.41 -13.30
C ILE A 276 30.70 -16.75 -11.91
N SER A 277 31.87 -16.69 -11.28
CA SER A 277 32.00 -16.16 -9.91
C SER A 277 31.69 -14.66 -9.88
N MET A 278 32.33 -13.91 -10.79
CA MET A 278 32.18 -12.47 -10.91
C MET A 278 30.75 -12.08 -11.29
N PHE A 279 30.14 -12.82 -12.22
CA PHE A 279 28.76 -12.58 -12.64
C PHE A 279 27.78 -12.78 -11.47
N THR A 280 27.91 -13.90 -10.76
CA THR A 280 27.08 -14.19 -9.58
C THR A 280 27.27 -13.11 -8.51
N PHE A 281 28.50 -12.68 -8.26
CA PHE A 281 28.81 -11.64 -7.29
C PHE A 281 28.15 -10.31 -7.63
N PHE A 282 28.37 -9.77 -8.84
CA PHE A 282 27.82 -8.47 -9.21
C PHE A 282 26.29 -8.46 -9.31
N LEU A 283 25.68 -9.55 -9.79
CA LEU A 283 24.21 -9.68 -9.74
C LEU A 283 23.68 -9.69 -8.31
N LEU A 284 24.34 -10.38 -7.39
CA LEU A 284 23.97 -10.36 -5.97
C LEU A 284 24.16 -8.97 -5.35
N VAL A 285 25.22 -8.24 -5.69
CA VAL A 285 25.41 -6.84 -5.27
C VAL A 285 24.25 -5.98 -5.78
N GLY A 286 23.92 -6.07 -7.06
CA GLY A 286 22.81 -5.33 -7.67
C GLY A 286 21.48 -5.60 -6.96
N ARG A 287 21.14 -6.88 -6.76
CA ARG A 287 19.92 -7.27 -6.03
C ARG A 287 19.93 -6.87 -4.56
N PHE A 288 21.09 -6.93 -3.90
CA PHE A 288 21.22 -6.50 -2.51
C PHE A 288 20.96 -5.00 -2.37
N LEU A 289 21.54 -4.19 -3.26
CA LEU A 289 21.32 -2.75 -3.30
C LEU A 289 19.86 -2.42 -3.65
N GLU A 290 19.26 -3.14 -4.60
CA GLU A 290 17.85 -3.01 -4.96
C GLU A 290 16.93 -3.32 -3.77
N MET A 291 17.12 -4.47 -3.11
CA MET A 291 16.32 -4.88 -1.95
C MET A 291 16.44 -3.86 -0.82
N ARG A 292 17.65 -3.33 -0.57
CA ARG A 292 17.87 -2.30 0.43
C ARG A 292 17.20 -0.97 0.06
N ALA A 293 17.24 -0.56 -1.21
CA ALA A 293 16.59 0.64 -1.70
C ALA A 293 15.06 0.55 -1.57
N ARG A 294 14.47 -0.57 -2.01
CA ARG A 294 13.03 -0.86 -1.85
C ARG A 294 12.62 -0.89 -0.39
N ARG A 295 13.37 -1.57 0.50
CA ARG A 295 13.05 -1.55 1.94
C ARG A 295 13.15 -0.16 2.52
N LYS A 296 14.18 0.63 2.20
CA LYS A 296 14.29 1.99 2.73
C LYS A 296 13.06 2.83 2.39
N ALA A 297 12.52 2.67 1.19
CA ALA A 297 11.29 3.33 0.78
C ALA A 297 10.04 2.71 1.46
N ALA A 298 9.94 1.39 1.60
CA ALA A 298 8.80 0.73 2.24
C ALA A 298 8.77 0.83 3.78
N ALA A 299 9.93 0.97 4.44
CA ALA A 299 10.05 0.97 5.90
C ALA A 299 9.50 2.25 6.55
N ALA A 300 9.43 3.36 5.81
CA ALA A 300 8.81 4.59 6.28
C ALA A 300 7.34 4.37 6.70
N SER A 301 6.64 3.47 6.01
CA SER A 301 5.25 3.09 6.27
C SER A 301 5.05 2.29 7.56
N GLY A 302 5.92 1.29 7.80
CA GLY A 302 5.77 0.38 8.94
C GLY A 302 6.29 0.91 10.27
N ASN A 303 7.15 1.93 10.24
CA ASN A 303 7.73 2.51 11.45
C ASN A 303 6.71 3.29 12.29
N LEU A 304 5.59 3.73 11.72
CA LEU A 304 4.54 4.44 12.46
C LEU A 304 3.96 3.60 13.61
N LEU A 305 3.80 2.28 13.41
CA LEU A 305 3.32 1.38 14.47
C LEU A 305 4.30 1.25 15.65
N LYS A 306 5.59 1.56 15.45
CA LYS A 306 6.59 1.55 16.53
C LYS A 306 6.47 2.75 17.47
N LEU A 307 5.76 3.79 17.04
CA LEU A 307 5.49 4.97 17.88
C LEU A 307 4.42 4.68 18.92
N ILE A 308 3.63 3.62 18.74
CA ILE A 308 2.68 3.16 19.74
C ILE A 308 3.48 2.49 20.87
N PRO A 309 3.41 2.99 22.12
CA PRO A 309 4.11 2.39 23.24
C PRO A 309 3.58 0.97 23.53
N ALA A 310 4.42 0.15 24.16
CA ALA A 310 4.02 -1.20 24.57
C ALA A 310 3.14 -1.21 25.84
N ILE A 311 3.24 -0.15 26.64
CA ILE A 311 2.57 0.02 27.93
C ILE A 311 1.75 1.31 27.96
N ALA A 312 0.65 1.29 28.70
CA ALA A 312 -0.18 2.44 29.04
C ALA A 312 -0.29 2.54 30.57
N THR A 313 -0.47 3.77 31.07
CA THR A 313 -0.60 4.05 32.50
C THR A 313 -2.08 4.26 32.83
N THR A 314 -2.63 3.47 33.76
CA THR A 314 -4.01 3.62 34.25
C THR A 314 -4.15 4.86 35.14
N LEU A 315 -5.38 5.26 35.48
CA LEU A 315 -5.63 6.39 36.38
C LEU A 315 -5.00 6.20 37.78
N ASP A 316 -4.92 4.95 38.24
CA ASP A 316 -4.31 4.54 39.51
C ASP A 316 -2.77 4.52 39.47
N GLY A 317 -2.18 4.77 38.29
CA GLY A 317 -0.73 4.77 38.08
C GLY A 317 -0.13 3.40 37.78
N GLU A 318 -0.95 2.35 37.63
CA GLU A 318 -0.48 1.01 37.23
C GLU A 318 -0.20 0.96 35.73
N GLN A 319 0.92 0.33 35.35
CA GLN A 319 1.30 0.13 33.95
C GLN A 319 0.74 -1.18 33.41
N ILE A 320 -0.10 -1.10 32.39
CA ILE A 320 -0.71 -2.25 31.70
C ILE A 320 -0.25 -2.32 30.24
N PRO A 321 -0.19 -3.51 29.63
CA PRO A 321 0.11 -3.62 28.20
C PRO A 321 -0.96 -2.94 27.35
N VAL A 322 -0.56 -2.15 26.34
CA VAL A 322 -1.53 -1.49 25.42
C VAL A 322 -2.47 -2.48 24.74
N LYS A 323 -2.00 -3.72 24.54
CA LYS A 323 -2.80 -4.81 23.95
C LYS A 323 -4.04 -5.21 24.76
N THR A 324 -4.08 -4.91 26.06
CA THR A 324 -5.22 -5.27 26.92
C THR A 324 -6.26 -4.15 27.02
N LEU A 325 -5.99 -2.97 26.43
CA LEU A 325 -6.91 -1.84 26.46
C LEU A 325 -8.19 -2.15 25.68
N LYS A 326 -9.32 -1.79 26.27
CA LYS A 326 -10.65 -1.90 25.69
C LYS A 326 -11.24 -0.52 25.48
N ILE A 327 -12.22 -0.44 24.57
CA ILE A 327 -13.00 0.77 24.34
C ILE A 327 -13.71 1.15 25.65
N GLY A 328 -13.59 2.41 26.06
CA GLY A 328 -14.09 2.95 27.32
C GLY A 328 -13.09 2.94 28.47
N ASP A 329 -11.92 2.29 28.32
CA ASP A 329 -10.88 2.34 29.34
C ASP A 329 -10.35 3.77 29.48
N ARG A 330 -10.02 4.15 30.72
CA ARG A 330 -9.46 5.46 31.04
C ARG A 330 -8.02 5.34 31.47
N ILE A 331 -7.15 6.12 30.82
CA ILE A 331 -5.72 6.09 31.03
C ILE A 331 -5.16 7.51 31.17
N ARG A 332 -4.00 7.61 31.82
CA ARG A 332 -3.25 8.85 31.96
C ARG A 332 -2.06 8.82 31.02
N VAL A 333 -1.90 9.88 30.23
CA VAL A 333 -0.74 10.08 29.35
C VAL A 333 0.15 11.14 29.99
N LEU A 334 1.43 10.81 30.20
CA LEU A 334 2.38 11.72 30.85
C LEU A 334 3.05 12.67 29.82
N PRO A 335 3.65 13.78 30.27
CA PRO A 335 4.38 14.69 29.40
C PRO A 335 5.50 13.97 28.63
N GLY A 336 5.62 14.25 27.33
CA GLY A 336 6.62 13.62 26.47
C GLY A 336 6.39 12.13 26.15
N GLU A 337 5.27 11.54 26.58
CA GLU A 337 4.90 10.18 26.19
C GLU A 337 4.14 10.14 24.86
N HIS A 338 4.30 9.03 24.14
CA HIS A 338 3.44 8.73 23.01
C HIS A 338 2.07 8.26 23.49
N ILE A 339 1.02 8.72 22.83
CA ILE A 339 -0.35 8.32 23.13
C ILE A 339 -0.53 6.83 22.76
N PRO A 340 -1.01 5.97 23.68
CA PRO A 340 -1.07 4.52 23.45
C PRO A 340 -2.25 4.05 22.59
N ALA A 341 -3.35 4.81 22.54
CA ALA A 341 -4.57 4.44 21.83
C ALA A 341 -5.31 5.69 21.33
N ASP A 342 -6.15 5.54 20.30
CA ASP A 342 -7.05 6.61 19.87
C ASP A 342 -8.14 6.81 20.92
N GLY A 343 -8.46 8.06 21.20
CA GLY A 343 -9.43 8.39 22.24
C GLY A 343 -9.84 9.85 22.28
N LYS A 344 -10.52 10.23 23.37
CA LYS A 344 -10.93 11.61 23.65
C LYS A 344 -10.31 12.12 24.95
N VAL A 345 -9.92 13.39 24.95
CA VAL A 345 -9.46 14.08 26.16
C VAL A 345 -10.63 14.21 27.15
N ILE A 346 -10.46 13.70 28.36
CA ILE A 346 -11.46 13.82 29.44
C ILE A 346 -11.19 15.08 30.27
N SER A 347 -9.92 15.41 30.49
CA SER A 347 -9.54 16.56 31.31
C SER A 347 -8.20 17.13 30.86
N GLY A 348 -8.11 18.46 30.87
CA GLY A 348 -6.89 19.20 30.52
C GLY A 348 -6.97 19.97 29.20
N ARG A 349 -6.01 20.87 28.99
CA ARG A 349 -5.77 21.56 27.73
C ARG A 349 -4.32 21.30 27.35
N ILE A 350 -4.11 20.54 26.29
CA ILE A 350 -2.79 19.99 25.97
C ILE A 350 -2.31 20.43 24.60
N HIS A 351 -1.00 20.33 24.42
CA HIS A 351 -0.32 20.48 23.15
C HIS A 351 0.12 19.11 22.69
N ILE A 352 -0.28 18.71 21.49
CA ILE A 352 0.08 17.42 20.90
C ILE A 352 0.86 17.67 19.62
N ASP A 353 2.00 16.99 19.49
CA ASP A 353 2.71 16.90 18.23
C ASP A 353 2.13 15.74 17.41
N GLU A 354 1.35 16.11 16.39
CA GLU A 354 0.76 15.20 15.40
C GLU A 354 1.60 15.10 14.12
N SER A 355 2.85 15.61 14.11
CA SER A 355 3.70 15.70 12.92
C SER A 355 3.97 14.37 12.23
N MET A 356 3.97 13.26 12.96
CA MET A 356 4.12 11.93 12.35
C MET A 356 2.90 11.51 11.51
N LEU A 357 1.73 12.09 11.76
CA LEU A 357 0.50 11.82 11.01
C LEU A 357 0.30 12.87 9.92
N THR A 358 0.40 14.15 10.27
CA THR A 358 0.07 15.27 9.37
C THR A 358 1.25 15.76 8.55
N GLY A 359 2.49 15.48 8.99
CA GLY A 359 3.71 16.07 8.44
C GLY A 359 3.96 17.51 8.90
N GLU A 360 3.12 18.06 9.79
CA GLU A 360 3.19 19.44 10.25
C GLU A 360 3.87 19.51 11.62
N SER A 361 4.93 20.30 11.76
CA SER A 361 5.72 20.41 13.01
C SER A 361 5.12 21.35 14.07
N ILE A 362 3.92 21.88 13.84
CA ILE A 362 3.25 22.80 14.77
C ILE A 362 2.37 21.99 15.71
N HIS A 363 2.56 22.17 17.02
CA HIS A 363 1.73 21.50 18.02
C HIS A 363 0.26 21.92 17.88
N VAL A 364 -0.63 20.93 17.89
CA VAL A 364 -2.08 21.13 17.88
C VAL A 364 -2.55 21.25 19.32
N VAL A 365 -3.37 22.27 19.60
CA VAL A 365 -3.99 22.46 20.92
C VAL A 365 -5.25 21.62 20.99
N LYS A 366 -5.38 20.77 22.00
CA LYS A 366 -6.57 19.95 22.27
C LYS A 366 -7.18 20.32 23.62
N LYS A 367 -8.50 20.28 23.69
CA LYS A 367 -9.31 20.53 24.88
C LYS A 367 -10.12 19.28 25.23
N GLU A 368 -10.75 19.32 26.39
CA GLU A 368 -11.73 18.31 26.80
C GLU A 368 -12.78 18.06 25.70
N GLY A 369 -13.00 16.79 25.38
CA GLY A 369 -13.86 16.31 24.30
C GLY A 369 -13.16 16.11 22.95
N ASP A 370 -12.00 16.73 22.72
CA ASP A 370 -11.28 16.62 21.45
C ASP A 370 -10.68 15.23 21.26
N ALA A 371 -10.64 14.79 19.99
CA ALA A 371 -10.02 13.52 19.62
C ALA A 371 -8.49 13.63 19.57
N VAL A 372 -7.84 12.58 20.06
CA VAL A 372 -6.39 12.39 20.00
C VAL A 372 -6.07 10.98 19.50
N TYR A 373 -4.90 10.84 18.89
CA TYR A 373 -4.58 9.65 18.10
C TYR A 373 -3.38 8.90 18.67
N ALA A 374 -3.41 7.58 18.56
CA ALA A 374 -2.32 6.72 18.98
C ALA A 374 -1.02 7.11 18.24
N GLY A 375 0.11 6.96 18.94
CA GLY A 375 1.44 7.25 18.44
C GLY A 375 1.79 8.74 18.39
N THR A 376 0.85 9.69 18.52
CA THR A 376 1.20 11.12 18.62
C THR A 376 1.92 11.43 19.92
N LEU A 377 2.74 12.49 19.93
CA LEU A 377 3.57 12.82 21.08
C LEU A 377 2.86 13.86 21.93
N ASN A 378 2.69 13.55 23.22
CA ASN A 378 2.19 14.51 24.19
C ASN A 378 3.27 15.56 24.50
N GLY A 379 2.88 16.82 24.59
CA GLY A 379 3.76 17.93 24.96
C GLY A 379 4.04 17.96 26.46
N ASP A 380 3.81 19.12 27.08
CA ASP A 380 4.34 19.43 28.40
C ASP A 380 3.43 19.03 29.59
N GLU A 381 2.14 18.77 29.36
CA GLU A 381 1.15 18.51 30.42
C GLU A 381 0.60 17.07 30.37
N SER A 382 0.33 16.48 31.54
CA SER A 382 -0.37 15.18 31.60
C SER A 382 -1.87 15.38 31.40
N PHE A 383 -2.53 14.41 30.78
CA PHE A 383 -3.99 14.42 30.61
C PHE A 383 -4.60 13.03 30.73
N GLU A 384 -5.92 12.99 30.89
CA GLU A 384 -6.71 11.77 30.94
C GLU A 384 -7.40 11.52 29.61
N LEU A 385 -7.29 10.28 29.13
CA LEU A 385 -7.80 9.81 27.85
C LEU A 385 -8.86 8.73 28.08
N GLU A 386 -9.99 8.82 27.39
CA GLU A 386 -10.93 7.70 27.23
C GLU A 386 -10.71 7.03 25.88
N VAL A 387 -10.40 5.73 25.87
CA VAL A 387 -10.15 4.95 24.65
C VAL A 387 -11.43 4.83 23.83
N THR A 388 -11.42 5.27 22.57
CA THR A 388 -12.60 5.21 21.69
C THR A 388 -12.53 4.13 20.63
N ASN A 389 -11.32 3.72 20.23
CA ASN A 389 -11.12 2.78 19.13
C ASN A 389 -10.27 1.58 19.57
N SER A 390 -10.51 0.44 18.93
CA SER A 390 -9.63 -0.73 19.03
C SER A 390 -8.27 -0.45 18.36
N LYS A 391 -7.26 -1.27 18.64
CA LYS A 391 -5.96 -1.20 17.95
C LYS A 391 -6.08 -1.39 16.43
N ALA A 392 -6.96 -2.29 16.00
CA ALA A 392 -7.20 -2.56 14.57
C ALA A 392 -7.89 -1.38 13.87
N ASP A 393 -8.68 -0.60 14.61
CA ASP A 393 -9.43 0.57 14.12
C ASP A 393 -8.74 1.92 14.39
N SER A 394 -7.51 1.92 14.93
CA SER A 394 -6.76 3.14 15.18
C SER A 394 -6.38 3.87 13.89
N MET A 395 -6.18 5.18 13.98
CA MET A 395 -5.81 6.03 12.86
C MET A 395 -4.50 5.59 12.22
N ILE A 396 -3.48 5.25 13.02
CA ILE A 396 -2.21 4.71 12.50
C ILE A 396 -2.43 3.39 11.76
N SER A 397 -3.22 2.46 12.31
CA SER A 397 -3.51 1.18 11.62
C SER A 397 -4.21 1.40 10.29
N ASN A 398 -5.15 2.36 10.24
CA ASN A 398 -5.83 2.76 9.00
C ASN A 398 -4.87 3.38 7.98
N ILE A 399 -3.96 4.26 8.41
CA ILE A 399 -2.92 4.86 7.56
C ILE A 399 -2.03 3.78 6.95
N VAL A 400 -1.54 2.83 7.77
CA VAL A 400 -0.69 1.73 7.29
C VAL A 400 -1.44 0.87 6.27
N ARG A 401 -2.73 0.57 6.49
CA ARG A 401 -3.54 -0.20 5.54
C ARG A 401 -3.75 0.55 4.23
N LEU A 402 -4.15 1.82 4.27
CA LEU A 402 -4.33 2.64 3.07
C LEU A 402 -3.03 2.75 2.28
N GLN A 403 -1.89 2.88 2.97
CA GLN A 403 -0.59 2.93 2.33
C GLN A 403 -0.20 1.58 1.69
N ASP A 404 -0.52 0.47 2.35
CA ASP A 404 -0.36 -0.87 1.77
C ASP A 404 -1.24 -1.03 0.52
N GLU A 405 -2.54 -0.69 0.59
CA GLU A 405 -3.48 -0.67 -0.54
C GLU A 405 -2.92 0.11 -1.73
N ALA A 406 -2.35 1.29 -1.47
CA ALA A 406 -1.69 2.10 -2.48
C ALA A 406 -0.54 1.34 -3.17
N GLN A 407 0.32 0.71 -2.39
CA GLN A 407 1.47 -0.05 -2.88
C GLN A 407 1.07 -1.32 -3.64
N HIS A 408 -0.15 -1.85 -3.42
CA HIS A 408 -0.70 -2.96 -4.19
C HIS A 408 -1.10 -2.55 -5.61
N SER A 409 -1.49 -1.29 -5.82
CA SER A 409 -1.99 -0.83 -7.10
C SER A 409 -0.84 -0.50 -8.08
N LYS A 410 -0.48 -1.47 -8.93
CA LYS A 410 0.49 -1.23 -10.00
C LYS A 410 -0.09 -0.26 -11.04
N PRO A 411 0.60 0.84 -11.39
CA PRO A 411 0.17 1.69 -12.49
C PRO A 411 0.42 0.99 -13.83
N LYS A 412 -0.39 1.35 -14.83
CA LYS A 412 -0.34 0.77 -16.18
C LYS A 412 1.06 0.83 -16.79
N ILE A 413 1.81 1.91 -16.54
CA ILE A 413 3.19 2.04 -17.03
C ILE A 413 4.14 0.95 -16.50
N ALA A 414 3.95 0.48 -15.25
CA ALA A 414 4.74 -0.59 -14.68
C ALA A 414 4.36 -1.95 -15.30
N GLU A 415 3.08 -2.19 -15.55
CA GLU A 415 2.60 -3.41 -16.22
C GLU A 415 3.14 -3.51 -17.65
N VAL A 416 3.12 -2.40 -18.39
CA VAL A 416 3.69 -2.33 -19.74
C VAL A 416 5.19 -2.62 -19.72
N ALA A 417 5.94 -2.05 -18.77
CA ALA A 417 7.37 -2.34 -18.63
C ALA A 417 7.64 -3.83 -18.37
N ASP A 418 6.85 -4.48 -17.51
CA ASP A 418 6.95 -5.92 -17.23
C ASP A 418 6.61 -6.77 -18.47
N VAL A 419 5.64 -6.36 -19.29
CA VAL A 419 5.32 -7.02 -20.57
C VAL A 419 6.49 -6.90 -21.55
N VAL A 420 7.02 -5.69 -21.74
CA VAL A 420 8.15 -5.44 -22.65
C VAL A 420 9.38 -6.24 -22.23
N ALA A 421 9.69 -6.28 -20.94
CA ALA A 421 10.80 -7.06 -20.41
C ALA A 421 10.68 -8.56 -20.74
N ARG A 422 9.48 -9.13 -20.64
CA ARG A 422 9.24 -10.56 -20.97
C ARG A 422 9.49 -10.88 -22.44
N TYR A 423 8.96 -10.05 -23.35
CA TYR A 423 9.22 -10.22 -24.79
C TYR A 423 10.69 -10.02 -25.12
N PHE A 424 11.33 -9.03 -24.50
CA PHE A 424 12.75 -8.75 -24.68
C PHE A 424 13.63 -9.94 -24.30
N VAL A 425 13.35 -10.63 -23.18
CA VAL A 425 14.06 -11.88 -22.81
C VAL A 425 13.89 -12.95 -23.89
N GLY A 426 12.67 -13.15 -24.39
CA GLY A 426 12.41 -14.11 -25.46
C GLY A 426 13.21 -13.82 -26.72
N VAL A 427 13.26 -12.54 -27.13
CA VAL A 427 14.06 -12.09 -28.27
C VAL A 427 15.56 -12.33 -28.04
N ILE A 428 16.08 -12.05 -26.85
CA ILE A 428 17.49 -12.30 -26.51
C ILE A 428 17.85 -13.77 -26.61
N LEU A 429 16.99 -14.67 -26.14
CA LEU A 429 17.24 -16.12 -26.24
C LEU A 429 17.32 -16.58 -27.69
N ILE A 430 16.45 -16.04 -28.56
CA ILE A 430 16.48 -16.33 -30.00
C ILE A 430 17.75 -15.75 -30.64
N ILE A 431 18.09 -14.49 -30.33
CA ILE A 431 19.31 -13.86 -30.85
C ILE A 431 20.54 -14.63 -30.40
N SER A 432 20.64 -15.01 -29.12
CA SER A 432 21.75 -15.78 -28.59
C SER A 432 21.91 -17.13 -29.29
N ALA A 433 20.82 -17.86 -29.51
CA ALA A 433 20.85 -19.11 -30.28
C ALA A 433 21.28 -18.89 -31.74
N GLY A 434 20.78 -17.82 -32.38
CA GLY A 434 21.18 -17.45 -33.73
C GLY A 434 22.65 -17.02 -33.84
N THR A 435 23.15 -16.27 -32.86
CA THR A 435 24.56 -15.87 -32.76
C THR A 435 25.45 -17.10 -32.61
N TRP A 436 25.11 -18.03 -31.72
CA TRP A 436 25.83 -19.29 -31.58
C TRP A 436 25.86 -20.06 -32.90
N PHE A 437 24.72 -20.23 -33.58
CA PHE A 437 24.65 -20.97 -34.84
C PHE A 437 25.48 -20.34 -35.97
N TYR A 438 25.49 -19.01 -36.07
CA TYR A 438 26.28 -18.28 -37.08
C TYR A 438 27.79 -18.40 -36.81
N TRP A 439 28.21 -18.14 -35.57
CA TRP A 439 29.63 -18.21 -35.21
C TRP A 439 30.14 -19.65 -35.21
N HIS A 440 29.30 -20.63 -34.88
CA HIS A 440 29.67 -22.04 -34.94
C HIS A 440 30.07 -22.49 -36.36
N GLN A 441 29.53 -21.86 -37.41
CA GLN A 441 29.90 -22.15 -38.79
C GLN A 441 31.15 -21.41 -39.27
N THR A 442 31.43 -20.23 -38.72
CA THR A 442 32.52 -19.36 -39.18
C THR A 442 33.77 -19.46 -38.32
N LYS A 443 33.61 -19.40 -37.00
CA LYS A 443 34.65 -19.60 -35.97
C LYS A 443 34.09 -20.39 -34.79
N PRO A 444 34.14 -21.74 -34.84
CA PRO A 444 33.56 -22.61 -33.82
C PRO A 444 34.08 -22.32 -32.40
N ASP A 445 35.36 -22.00 -32.27
CA ASP A 445 36.03 -21.74 -30.99
C ASP A 445 35.48 -20.48 -30.29
N ASP A 446 35.05 -19.48 -31.07
CA ASP A 446 34.53 -18.22 -30.54
C ASP A 446 33.04 -18.27 -30.22
N ALA A 447 32.30 -19.17 -30.87
CA ALA A 447 30.83 -19.19 -30.85
C ALA A 447 30.24 -19.25 -29.43
N PHE A 448 30.89 -20.00 -28.54
CA PHE A 448 30.40 -20.21 -27.18
C PHE A 448 30.53 -18.97 -26.29
N TRP A 449 31.70 -18.33 -26.26
CA TRP A 449 31.90 -17.16 -25.41
C TRP A 449 31.14 -15.94 -25.93
N ILE A 450 30.96 -15.81 -27.25
CA ILE A 450 30.12 -14.78 -27.88
C ILE A 450 28.65 -14.99 -27.48
N MET A 451 28.14 -16.23 -27.55
CA MET A 451 26.79 -16.56 -27.09
C MET A 451 26.59 -16.20 -25.62
N LEU A 452 27.55 -16.55 -24.74
CA LEU A 452 27.52 -16.18 -23.33
C LEU A 452 27.50 -14.65 -23.15
N SER A 453 28.31 -13.91 -23.92
CA SER A 453 28.32 -12.45 -23.90
C SER A 453 26.94 -11.88 -24.25
N VAL A 454 26.24 -12.42 -25.25
CA VAL A 454 24.88 -11.99 -25.61
C VAL A 454 23.86 -12.28 -24.50
N LEU A 455 23.89 -13.48 -23.91
CA LEU A 455 22.98 -13.86 -22.81
C LEU A 455 23.14 -12.94 -21.59
N VAL A 456 24.36 -12.48 -21.36
CA VAL A 456 24.71 -11.69 -20.17
C VAL A 456 24.64 -10.19 -20.44
N ALA A 457 24.97 -9.68 -21.62
CA ALA A 457 25.05 -8.24 -21.88
C ALA A 457 23.71 -7.51 -21.74
N THR A 458 22.60 -8.22 -21.91
CA THR A 458 21.29 -7.62 -22.15
C THR A 458 20.24 -7.92 -21.09
N CYS A 459 20.61 -8.09 -19.82
CA CYS A 459 19.57 -8.26 -18.79
C CYS A 459 18.63 -7.03 -18.74
N PRO A 460 17.30 -7.20 -18.88
CA PRO A 460 16.33 -6.12 -18.69
C PRO A 460 16.14 -5.74 -17.21
N CYS A 461 17.10 -6.09 -16.35
CA CYS A 461 17.13 -5.80 -14.93
C CYS A 461 16.80 -4.32 -14.68
N ALA A 462 17.60 -3.40 -15.22
CA ALA A 462 17.39 -1.96 -15.08
C ALA A 462 16.00 -1.50 -15.62
N LEU A 463 15.50 -2.10 -16.69
CA LEU A 463 14.21 -1.78 -17.30
C LEU A 463 13.04 -2.14 -16.37
N SER A 464 13.06 -3.35 -15.81
CA SER A 464 12.03 -3.85 -14.88
C SER A 464 12.05 -3.12 -13.53
N LEU A 465 13.19 -2.56 -13.13
CA LEU A 465 13.39 -1.89 -11.84
C LEU A 465 13.15 -0.38 -11.87
N ALA A 466 13.29 0.25 -13.04
CA ALA A 466 13.19 1.69 -13.23
C ALA A 466 11.91 2.29 -12.66
N THR A 467 10.77 1.70 -13.01
CA THR A 467 9.45 2.22 -12.66
C THR A 467 9.05 1.90 -11.22
N PRO A 468 9.11 0.63 -10.75
CA PRO A 468 8.67 0.29 -9.39
C PRO A 468 9.48 1.02 -8.33
N THR A 469 10.80 1.11 -8.49
CA THR A 469 11.67 1.76 -7.49
C THR A 469 11.37 3.25 -7.35
N ALA A 470 11.17 3.95 -8.46
CA ALA A 470 10.82 5.37 -8.45
C ALA A 470 9.46 5.61 -7.79
N LEU A 471 8.46 4.78 -8.10
CA LEU A 471 7.12 4.87 -7.51
C LEU A 471 7.12 4.57 -6.00
N THR A 472 7.84 3.54 -5.54
CA THR A 472 7.97 3.26 -4.11
C THR A 472 8.62 4.42 -3.38
N CYS A 473 9.69 5.01 -3.93
CA CYS A 473 10.34 6.19 -3.35
C CYS A 473 9.40 7.40 -3.29
N ALA A 474 8.64 7.65 -4.36
CA ALA A 474 7.71 8.77 -4.41
C ALA A 474 6.51 8.59 -3.45
N THR A 475 5.94 7.38 -3.39
CA THR A 475 4.83 7.04 -2.49
C THR A 475 5.24 7.18 -1.03
N SER A 476 6.43 6.69 -0.69
CA SER A 476 7.02 6.85 0.64
C SER A 476 7.16 8.33 1.01
N ARG A 477 7.70 9.15 0.10
CA ARG A 477 7.84 10.59 0.34
C ARG A 477 6.51 11.31 0.46
N MET A 478 5.49 10.96 -0.32
CA MET A 478 4.14 11.53 -0.18
C MET A 478 3.58 11.28 1.22
N GLY A 479 3.73 10.05 1.72
CA GLY A 479 3.31 9.71 3.08
C GLY A 479 4.01 10.58 4.14
N ASN A 480 5.31 10.82 4.00
CA ASN A 480 6.09 11.60 4.98
C ASN A 480 5.63 13.06 5.15
N PHE A 481 4.98 13.68 4.15
CA PHE A 481 4.46 15.04 4.27
C PHE A 481 2.92 15.11 4.31
N GLY A 482 2.27 13.97 4.62
CA GLY A 482 0.83 13.94 4.90
C GLY A 482 -0.08 13.62 3.71
N ILE A 483 0.44 13.03 2.63
CA ILE A 483 -0.36 12.61 1.47
C ILE A 483 -0.39 11.08 1.35
N LEU A 484 -1.58 10.50 1.49
CA LEU A 484 -1.81 9.07 1.30
C LEU A 484 -2.45 8.81 -0.05
N LEU A 485 -1.77 8.00 -0.85
CA LEU A 485 -2.33 7.47 -2.09
C LEU A 485 -3.22 6.28 -1.78
N ARG A 486 -4.25 6.06 -2.59
CA ARG A 486 -5.07 4.85 -2.53
C ARG A 486 -5.09 4.09 -3.85
N LYS A 487 -5.14 4.81 -4.97
CA LYS A 487 -5.18 4.22 -6.31
C LYS A 487 -3.88 4.44 -7.09
N GLY A 488 -3.52 3.48 -7.92
CA GLY A 488 -2.22 3.45 -8.61
C GLY A 488 -2.11 4.45 -9.76
N HIS A 489 -3.24 4.87 -10.33
CA HIS A 489 -3.26 5.85 -11.42
C HIS A 489 -2.95 7.28 -10.96
N VAL A 490 -2.95 7.56 -9.65
CA VAL A 490 -2.83 8.92 -9.10
C VAL A 490 -1.59 9.64 -9.62
N PHE A 491 -0.43 8.97 -9.67
CA PHE A 491 0.79 9.57 -10.22
C PHE A 491 0.67 10.02 -11.68
N GLU A 492 0.04 9.19 -12.51
CA GLU A 492 -0.15 9.48 -13.92
C GLU A 492 -1.16 10.61 -14.13
N THR A 493 -2.25 10.62 -13.34
CA THR A 493 -3.26 11.67 -13.40
C THR A 493 -2.73 13.00 -12.87
N LEU A 494 -2.03 13.02 -11.72
CA LEU A 494 -1.41 14.24 -11.16
C LEU A 494 -0.52 14.97 -12.17
N CYS A 495 0.21 14.22 -13.00
CA CYS A 495 1.06 14.80 -14.05
C CYS A 495 0.27 15.48 -15.19
N LYS A 496 -1.02 15.17 -15.32
CA LYS A 496 -1.92 15.66 -16.38
C LYS A 496 -2.94 16.68 -15.87
N VAL A 497 -3.14 16.78 -14.55
CA VAL A 497 -4.06 17.75 -13.94
C VAL A 497 -3.77 19.15 -14.45
N ASN A 498 -4.82 19.75 -15.01
CA ASN A 498 -4.86 21.11 -15.55
C ASN A 498 -6.09 21.90 -15.05
N HIS A 499 -6.97 21.27 -14.27
CA HIS A 499 -8.13 21.91 -13.66
C HIS A 499 -8.31 21.43 -12.21
N LEU A 500 -8.27 22.36 -11.26
CA LEU A 500 -8.56 22.16 -9.85
C LEU A 500 -10.02 22.54 -9.57
N VAL A 501 -10.80 21.60 -9.05
CA VAL A 501 -12.17 21.81 -8.58
C VAL A 501 -12.16 21.62 -7.08
N VAL A 502 -12.65 22.61 -6.33
CA VAL A 502 -12.55 22.62 -4.86
C VAL A 502 -13.94 22.82 -4.27
N ASP A 503 -14.28 22.03 -3.26
CA ASP A 503 -15.45 22.32 -2.42
C ASP A 503 -15.16 23.53 -1.51
N LYS A 504 -16.23 24.19 -1.04
CA LYS A 504 -16.10 25.33 -0.14
C LYS A 504 -15.95 24.86 1.31
N THR A 505 -16.98 24.20 1.81
CA THR A 505 -17.18 23.98 3.25
C THR A 505 -16.22 22.91 3.73
N GLY A 506 -15.48 23.18 4.82
CA GLY A 506 -14.49 22.26 5.40
C GLY A 506 -13.25 21.99 4.54
N THR A 507 -13.23 22.44 3.28
CA THR A 507 -12.07 22.37 2.38
C THR A 507 -11.33 23.70 2.30
N LEU A 508 -11.92 24.76 1.72
CA LEU A 508 -11.32 26.10 1.68
C LEU A 508 -11.60 26.90 2.95
N THR A 509 -12.66 26.52 3.66
CA THR A 509 -13.04 27.05 4.95
C THR A 509 -12.78 26.00 6.04
N LYS A 510 -12.83 26.42 7.31
CA LYS A 510 -12.54 25.51 8.44
C LYS A 510 -13.66 24.50 8.68
N GLY A 511 -14.90 24.80 8.25
CA GLY A 511 -16.09 24.02 8.60
C GLY A 511 -16.62 24.31 10.01
N ASP A 512 -15.94 25.19 10.75
CA ASP A 512 -16.33 25.68 12.08
C ASP A 512 -17.06 27.01 11.93
N ILE A 513 -18.40 26.96 12.00
CA ILE A 513 -19.24 28.15 11.84
C ILE A 513 -19.02 29.08 13.05
N GLU A 514 -18.76 30.36 12.78
CA GLU A 514 -18.58 31.41 13.79
C GLU A 514 -19.66 32.49 13.61
N ILE A 515 -20.17 33.03 14.73
CA ILE A 515 -21.07 34.19 14.72
C ILE A 515 -20.21 35.45 14.49
N SER A 516 -20.36 36.10 13.34
CA SER A 516 -19.61 37.33 13.01
C SER A 516 -20.24 38.59 13.57
N ARG A 517 -21.57 38.64 13.58
CA ARG A 517 -22.31 39.84 13.94
C ARG A 517 -23.68 39.50 14.51
N THR A 518 -24.07 40.23 15.54
CA THR A 518 -25.44 40.21 16.07
C THR A 518 -26.11 41.55 15.78
N SER A 519 -27.38 41.53 15.39
CA SER A 519 -28.21 42.74 15.31
C SER A 519 -29.45 42.54 16.17
N THR A 520 -29.64 43.38 17.17
CA THR A 520 -30.78 43.32 18.10
C THR A 520 -31.83 44.37 17.73
N PHE A 521 -33.12 44.01 17.84
CA PHE A 521 -34.25 44.86 17.45
C PHE A 521 -35.18 45.22 18.62
N LYS A 522 -34.99 44.58 19.78
CA LYS A 522 -35.69 44.87 21.05
C LYS A 522 -34.73 45.32 22.14
N GLU A 523 -35.25 45.66 23.32
CA GLU A 523 -34.50 46.00 24.55
C GLU A 523 -33.62 44.86 25.12
N LEU A 524 -33.37 43.79 24.37
CA LEU A 524 -32.41 42.75 24.76
C LEU A 524 -31.00 43.20 24.40
N SER A 525 -30.10 43.01 25.35
CA SER A 525 -28.67 43.12 25.06
C SER A 525 -28.22 42.03 24.10
N GLU A 526 -27.10 42.26 23.41
CA GLU A 526 -26.46 41.26 22.56
C GLU A 526 -26.13 39.98 23.34
N ALA A 527 -25.62 40.12 24.56
CA ALA A 527 -25.27 39.01 25.43
C ALA A 527 -26.50 38.17 25.82
N GLU A 528 -27.62 38.81 26.19
CA GLU A 528 -28.87 38.08 26.50
C GLU A 528 -29.45 37.39 25.27
N SER A 529 -29.34 38.01 24.10
CA SER A 529 -29.81 37.43 22.84
C SER A 529 -29.01 36.17 22.47
N LEU A 530 -27.67 36.24 22.57
CA LEU A 530 -26.77 35.11 22.32
C LEU A 530 -26.97 33.99 23.34
N ALA A 531 -27.18 34.32 24.61
CA ALA A 531 -27.43 33.33 25.65
C ALA A 531 -28.79 32.63 25.49
N LEU A 532 -29.82 33.38 25.09
CA LEU A 532 -31.13 32.79 24.76
C LEU A 532 -31.07 31.90 23.51
N ALA A 533 -30.30 32.30 22.49
CA ALA A 533 -30.02 31.47 21.32
C ALA A 533 -29.26 30.19 21.70
N SER A 534 -28.23 30.30 22.54
CA SER A 534 -27.46 29.17 23.08
C SER A 534 -28.33 28.17 23.83
N ALA A 535 -29.24 28.65 24.68
CA ALA A 535 -30.15 27.80 25.43
C ALA A 535 -31.13 27.03 24.53
N LEU A 536 -31.59 27.63 23.42
CA LEU A 536 -32.40 26.93 22.41
C LEU A 536 -31.58 25.91 21.60
N GLU A 537 -30.43 26.34 21.09
CA GLU A 537 -29.58 25.57 20.18
C GLU A 537 -28.84 24.40 20.87
N THR A 538 -28.72 24.42 22.19
CA THR A 538 -28.19 23.27 22.97
C THR A 538 -28.97 21.97 22.72
N HIS A 539 -30.24 22.08 22.29
CA HIS A 539 -31.11 20.95 21.95
C HIS A 539 -31.02 20.52 20.48
N ALA A 540 -30.14 21.12 19.66
CA ALA A 540 -29.95 20.79 18.26
C ALA A 540 -28.54 20.27 17.95
N ASN A 541 -28.48 19.34 16.99
CA ASN A 541 -27.24 18.74 16.49
C ASN A 541 -26.74 19.41 15.19
N HIS A 542 -27.16 20.64 14.91
CA HIS A 542 -26.80 21.35 13.68
C HIS A 542 -25.40 22.01 13.81
N PRO A 543 -24.57 22.08 12.75
CA PRO A 543 -23.27 22.76 12.81
C PRO A 543 -23.35 24.22 13.30
N ILE A 544 -24.42 24.93 12.92
CA ILE A 544 -24.65 26.31 13.41
C ILE A 544 -25.03 26.34 14.90
N ALA A 545 -25.65 25.30 15.45
CA ALA A 545 -25.96 25.23 16.88
C ALA A 545 -24.68 25.29 17.74
N ARG A 546 -23.61 24.65 17.26
CA ARG A 546 -22.30 24.64 17.93
C ARG A 546 -21.71 26.04 18.07
N SER A 547 -21.94 26.94 17.12
CA SER A 547 -21.41 28.30 17.20
C SER A 547 -21.97 29.11 18.37
N PHE A 548 -23.08 28.66 18.99
CA PHE A 548 -23.70 29.30 20.15
C PHE A 548 -23.24 28.74 21.51
N THR A 549 -22.52 27.62 21.54
CA THR A 549 -22.13 26.93 22.79
C THR A 549 -21.27 27.79 23.73
N GLY A 550 -20.45 28.69 23.19
CA GLY A 550 -19.62 29.61 23.99
C GLY A 550 -20.38 30.75 24.69
N PHE A 551 -21.69 30.88 24.47
CA PHE A 551 -22.52 31.96 24.98
C PHE A 551 -23.55 31.51 26.04
N SER A 552 -23.40 30.29 26.59
CA SER A 552 -24.34 29.77 27.60
C SER A 552 -24.39 30.65 28.85
N ASN A 553 -25.59 30.85 29.39
CA ASN A 553 -25.81 31.47 30.69
C ASN A 553 -26.80 30.64 31.51
N ASP A 554 -26.37 30.14 32.67
CA ASP A 554 -27.16 29.28 33.56
C ASP A 554 -28.46 29.96 34.07
N GLU A 555 -28.53 31.29 34.01
CA GLU A 555 -29.74 32.05 34.39
C GLU A 555 -30.85 31.99 33.32
N ILE A 556 -30.52 31.62 32.07
CA ILE A 556 -31.48 31.56 30.97
C ILE A 556 -31.93 30.11 30.75
N ILE A 557 -33.09 29.78 31.30
CA ILE A 557 -33.69 28.45 31.17
C ILE A 557 -34.84 28.50 30.17
N VAL A 558 -34.73 27.70 29.11
CA VAL A 558 -35.81 27.50 28.13
C VAL A 558 -36.45 26.14 28.39
N THR A 559 -37.78 26.11 28.40
CA THR A 559 -38.59 24.91 28.65
C THR A 559 -39.44 24.55 27.43
N ASP A 560 -39.91 23.31 27.37
CA ASP A 560 -40.82 22.83 26.32
C ASP A 560 -40.27 22.98 24.88
N VAL A 561 -38.98 22.69 24.73
CA VAL A 561 -38.25 22.87 23.47
C VAL A 561 -38.67 21.84 22.42
N LYS A 562 -38.99 22.31 21.21
CA LYS A 562 -39.35 21.50 20.04
C LYS A 562 -38.49 21.88 18.85
N ASN A 563 -37.84 20.86 18.27
CA ASN A 563 -37.08 21.02 17.05
C ASN A 563 -37.97 20.73 15.83
N VAL A 564 -38.13 21.72 14.96
CA VAL A 564 -38.84 21.60 13.69
C VAL A 564 -37.83 21.39 12.59
N ILE A 565 -37.71 20.13 12.16
CA ILE A 565 -36.71 19.68 11.18
C ILE A 565 -36.77 20.55 9.91
N GLY A 566 -35.61 21.07 9.51
CA GLY A 566 -35.46 21.91 8.32
C GLY A 566 -35.95 23.35 8.46
N SER A 567 -36.40 23.77 9.64
CA SER A 567 -36.93 25.13 9.88
C SER A 567 -36.25 25.85 11.04
N GLY A 568 -36.21 25.26 12.24
CA GLY A 568 -35.71 25.91 13.45
C GLY A 568 -36.15 25.22 14.76
N ILE A 569 -35.95 25.90 15.88
CA ILE A 569 -36.27 25.42 17.22
C ILE A 569 -37.20 26.43 17.89
N GLU A 570 -38.23 25.94 18.59
CA GLU A 570 -39.11 26.75 19.43
C GLU A 570 -39.08 26.28 20.88
N GLY A 571 -39.32 27.19 21.82
CA GLY A 571 -39.40 26.89 23.25
C GLY A 571 -40.09 28.00 24.03
N VAL A 572 -40.08 27.88 25.36
CA VAL A 572 -40.70 28.84 26.28
C VAL A 572 -39.68 29.37 27.28
N TRP A 573 -39.49 30.69 27.29
CA TRP A 573 -38.62 31.41 28.22
C TRP A 573 -39.42 32.46 28.97
N ASN A 574 -39.42 32.43 30.31
CA ASN A 574 -40.19 33.35 31.17
C ASN A 574 -41.68 33.49 30.77
N GLY A 575 -42.30 32.38 30.37
CA GLY A 575 -43.69 32.35 29.89
C GLY A 575 -43.92 32.95 28.50
N LYS A 576 -42.87 33.37 27.79
CA LYS A 576 -42.92 33.88 26.41
C LYS A 576 -42.47 32.80 25.44
N THR A 577 -43.12 32.74 24.28
CA THR A 577 -42.73 31.83 23.20
C THR A 577 -41.48 32.39 22.52
N VAL A 578 -40.44 31.59 22.39
CA VAL A 578 -39.18 31.96 21.73
C VAL A 578 -38.90 31.02 20.57
N LYS A 579 -38.47 31.55 19.42
CA LYS A 579 -38.15 30.76 18.24
C LYS A 579 -36.83 31.20 17.63
N ILE A 580 -35.98 30.25 17.27
CA ILE A 580 -34.75 30.47 16.52
C ILE A 580 -34.75 29.64 15.24
N GLY A 581 -34.27 30.19 14.11
CA GLY A 581 -34.20 29.46 12.85
C GLY A 581 -34.28 30.33 11.61
N SER A 582 -34.79 29.76 10.52
CA SER A 582 -34.98 30.44 9.23
C SER A 582 -35.97 31.62 9.34
N SER A 583 -35.85 32.62 8.46
CA SER A 583 -36.76 33.78 8.44
C SER A 583 -38.22 33.38 8.27
N SER A 584 -38.49 32.40 7.41
CA SER A 584 -39.84 31.86 7.21
C SER A 584 -40.44 31.24 8.46
N PHE A 585 -39.62 30.63 9.32
CA PHE A 585 -40.09 29.99 10.56
C PHE A 585 -40.30 31.01 11.70
N VAL A 586 -39.42 32.00 11.77
CA VAL A 586 -39.33 32.91 12.91
C VAL A 586 -40.16 34.18 12.72
N LEU A 587 -40.22 34.70 11.48
CA LEU A 587 -40.78 36.01 11.17
C LEU A 587 -42.02 35.95 10.27
N ASP A 588 -42.45 34.76 9.82
CA ASP A 588 -43.46 34.58 8.77
C ASP A 588 -43.18 35.45 7.53
N SER A 589 -41.90 35.78 7.30
CA SER A 589 -41.44 36.68 6.26
C SER A 589 -40.34 36.00 5.46
N SER A 590 -40.26 36.33 4.17
CA SER A 590 -39.24 35.79 3.28
C SER A 590 -38.01 36.70 3.19
N THR A 591 -37.69 37.50 4.22
CA THR A 591 -36.45 38.28 4.22
C THR A 591 -35.27 37.31 4.12
N LYS A 592 -34.49 37.46 3.05
CA LYS A 592 -33.36 36.59 2.70
C LYS A 592 -32.06 37.33 2.94
N GLU A 593 -31.76 37.66 4.18
CA GLU A 593 -30.37 37.97 4.48
C GLU A 593 -29.58 36.66 4.49
N SER A 594 -28.44 36.69 3.82
CA SER A 594 -27.62 35.49 3.62
C SER A 594 -26.80 35.22 4.88
N ASN A 595 -26.64 33.93 5.21
CA ASN A 595 -25.99 33.45 6.44
C ASN A 595 -26.52 34.12 7.72
N ALA A 596 -27.84 34.22 7.84
CA ALA A 596 -28.49 34.79 9.01
C ALA A 596 -29.42 33.76 9.66
N ILE A 597 -29.43 33.74 10.99
CA ILE A 597 -30.44 33.06 11.80
C ILE A 597 -31.21 34.12 12.57
N TYR A 598 -32.52 33.94 12.66
CA TYR A 598 -33.42 34.89 13.30
C TYR A 598 -33.86 34.36 14.65
N LEU A 599 -34.06 35.25 15.61
CA LEU A 599 -34.65 34.99 16.91
C LEU A 599 -35.90 35.84 17.07
N SER A 600 -37.01 35.23 17.50
CA SER A 600 -38.23 35.94 17.86
C SER A 600 -38.66 35.64 19.29
N ILE A 601 -39.36 36.61 19.88
CA ILE A 601 -40.02 36.49 21.18
C ILE A 601 -41.47 36.92 21.00
N ASN A 602 -42.40 36.01 21.27
CA ASN A 602 -43.84 36.14 20.97
C ASN A 602 -44.09 36.52 19.50
N ASN A 603 -43.38 35.86 18.57
CA ASN A 603 -43.41 36.13 17.11
C ASN A 603 -42.96 37.55 16.70
N GLU A 604 -42.37 38.33 17.60
CA GLU A 604 -41.73 39.61 17.24
C GLU A 604 -40.22 39.43 17.08
N HIS A 605 -39.65 40.04 16.05
CA HIS A 605 -38.21 39.96 15.76
C HIS A 605 -37.37 40.53 16.92
N ALA A 606 -36.57 39.69 17.56
CA ALA A 606 -35.74 40.07 18.70
C ALA A 606 -34.28 40.28 18.31
N ALA A 607 -33.70 39.35 17.54
CA ALA A 607 -32.33 39.45 17.06
C ALA A 607 -32.11 38.71 15.73
N THR A 608 -31.11 39.14 14.98
CA THR A 608 -30.53 38.42 13.83
C THR A 608 -29.07 38.11 14.15
N PHE A 609 -28.67 36.86 13.98
CA PHE A 609 -27.30 36.39 14.12
C PHE A 609 -26.74 36.07 12.74
N TYR A 610 -25.74 36.83 12.32
CA TYR A 610 -24.99 36.54 11.10
C TYR A 610 -23.86 35.58 11.45
N TYR A 611 -23.74 34.54 10.66
CA TYR A 611 -22.69 33.57 10.79
C TYR A 611 -21.84 33.53 9.52
N HIS A 612 -20.62 33.04 9.65
CA HIS A 612 -19.80 32.69 8.50
C HIS A 612 -18.93 31.49 8.84
N ASP A 613 -18.45 30.83 7.79
CA ASP A 613 -17.42 29.82 7.91
C ASP A 613 -16.08 30.50 7.56
N PRO A 614 -15.15 30.66 8.52
CA PRO A 614 -13.90 31.36 8.29
C PRO A 614 -13.06 30.63 7.25
N ILE A 615 -12.51 31.40 6.31
CA ILE A 615 -11.60 30.91 5.28
C ILE A 615 -10.29 30.47 5.95
N ARG A 616 -9.72 29.36 5.50
CA ARG A 616 -8.41 28.92 5.98
C ARG A 616 -7.33 29.90 5.54
N LYS A 617 -6.34 30.16 6.40
CA LYS A 617 -5.33 31.19 6.16
C LYS A 617 -4.50 30.90 4.89
N GLU A 618 -4.33 29.64 4.58
CA GLU A 618 -3.57 29.09 3.46
C GLU A 618 -4.37 28.99 2.15
N SER A 619 -5.70 29.14 2.18
CA SER A 619 -6.57 28.95 1.00
C SER A 619 -6.23 29.89 -0.16
N GLN A 620 -5.96 31.17 0.13
CA GLN A 620 -5.61 32.15 -0.89
C GLN A 620 -4.27 31.81 -1.56
N ALA A 621 -3.24 31.53 -0.75
CA ALA A 621 -1.92 31.14 -1.24
C ALA A 621 -1.98 29.84 -2.06
N PHE A 622 -2.80 28.88 -1.61
CA PHE A 622 -3.04 27.62 -2.31
C PHE A 622 -3.62 27.85 -3.71
N ILE A 623 -4.72 28.60 -3.84
CA ILE A 623 -5.34 28.89 -5.14
C ILE A 623 -4.38 29.67 -6.04
N GLN A 624 -3.70 30.68 -5.51
CA GLN A 624 -2.74 31.47 -6.28
C GLN A 624 -1.62 30.60 -6.85
N ARG A 625 -1.04 29.69 -6.07
CA ARG A 625 0.04 28.80 -6.55
C ARG A 625 -0.43 27.81 -7.61
N PHE A 626 -1.67 27.35 -7.54
CA PHE A 626 -2.26 26.53 -8.61
C PHE A 626 -2.47 27.34 -9.90
N ALA A 627 -2.93 28.58 -9.78
CA ALA A 627 -3.05 29.50 -10.91
C ALA A 627 -1.68 29.81 -11.55
N GLU A 628 -0.65 30.09 -10.74
CA GLU A 628 0.75 30.28 -11.19
C GLU A 628 1.31 29.05 -11.91
N ALA A 629 0.86 27.84 -11.54
CA ALA A 629 1.20 26.59 -12.21
C ALA A 629 0.40 26.36 -13.51
N GLY A 630 -0.43 27.32 -13.93
CA GLY A 630 -1.25 27.27 -15.15
C GLY A 630 -2.46 26.33 -15.02
N ILE A 631 -2.95 26.10 -13.80
CA ILE A 631 -4.09 25.21 -13.53
C ILE A 631 -5.34 26.07 -13.34
N LYS A 632 -6.40 25.78 -14.12
CA LYS A 632 -7.70 26.42 -13.97
C LYS A 632 -8.27 26.10 -12.59
N THR A 633 -8.98 27.02 -11.95
CA THR A 633 -9.61 26.80 -10.64
C THR A 633 -11.12 27.00 -10.73
N THR A 634 -11.88 26.14 -10.06
CA THR A 634 -13.33 26.29 -9.92
C THR A 634 -13.76 26.00 -8.49
N LEU A 635 -14.56 26.90 -7.92
CA LEU A 635 -15.29 26.67 -6.68
C LEU A 635 -16.60 25.95 -7.01
N LEU A 636 -16.79 24.75 -6.47
CA LEU A 636 -18.00 23.95 -6.67
C LEU A 636 -18.68 23.71 -5.33
N THR A 637 -19.82 24.34 -5.06
CA THR A 637 -20.47 24.29 -3.74
C THR A 637 -21.99 24.16 -3.82
N GLY A 638 -22.56 23.55 -2.78
CA GLY A 638 -24.01 23.52 -2.56
C GLY A 638 -24.58 24.83 -2.03
N ASP A 639 -23.74 25.75 -1.57
CA ASP A 639 -24.16 27.04 -1.03
C ASP A 639 -24.75 27.97 -2.07
N SER A 640 -25.54 28.95 -1.64
CA SER A 640 -26.09 29.97 -2.53
C SER A 640 -24.98 30.79 -3.21
N ILE A 641 -25.25 31.32 -4.39
CA ILE A 641 -24.28 32.20 -5.09
C ILE A 641 -23.94 33.43 -4.25
N GLN A 642 -24.91 33.94 -3.47
CA GLN A 642 -24.69 35.07 -2.56
C GLN A 642 -23.66 34.76 -1.47
N ASN A 643 -23.51 33.49 -1.08
CA ASN A 643 -22.56 33.03 -0.08
C ASN A 643 -21.22 32.60 -0.69
N ALA A 644 -21.27 31.99 -1.87
CA ALA A 644 -20.10 31.43 -2.53
C ALA A 644 -19.24 32.50 -3.20
N GLN A 645 -19.86 33.51 -3.83
CA GLN A 645 -19.15 34.53 -4.60
C GLN A 645 -18.19 35.37 -3.74
N PRO A 646 -18.57 35.88 -2.54
CA PRO A 646 -17.64 36.64 -1.70
C PRO A 646 -16.40 35.84 -1.31
N VAL A 647 -16.56 34.55 -1.00
CA VAL A 647 -15.44 33.64 -0.67
C VAL A 647 -14.54 33.43 -1.89
N ALA A 648 -15.14 33.23 -3.07
CA ALA A 648 -14.39 33.11 -4.31
C ALA A 648 -13.59 34.38 -4.64
N ASP A 649 -14.20 35.55 -4.49
CA ASP A 649 -13.58 36.85 -4.75
C ASP A 649 -12.41 37.13 -3.79
N GLU A 650 -12.56 36.79 -2.50
CA GLU A 650 -11.52 36.95 -1.48
C GLU A 650 -10.31 36.04 -1.74
N ILE A 651 -10.56 34.79 -2.14
CA ILE A 651 -9.53 33.79 -2.42
C ILE A 651 -8.91 33.97 -3.81
N GLY A 652 -9.64 34.59 -4.76
CA GLY A 652 -9.21 34.80 -6.14
C GLY A 652 -9.57 33.66 -7.10
N ILE A 653 -10.77 33.07 -6.96
CA ILE A 653 -11.30 32.03 -7.84
C ILE A 653 -12.25 32.67 -8.87
N GLU A 654 -11.93 32.57 -10.16
CA GLU A 654 -12.72 33.20 -11.23
C GLU A 654 -14.03 32.46 -11.55
N HIS A 655 -14.04 31.13 -11.44
CA HIS A 655 -15.19 30.31 -11.82
C HIS A 655 -15.90 29.72 -10.59
N VAL A 656 -17.17 30.08 -10.41
CA VAL A 656 -18.00 29.62 -9.29
C VAL A 656 -19.23 28.89 -9.80
N ILE A 657 -19.42 27.67 -9.32
CA ILE A 657 -20.64 26.88 -9.48
C ILE A 657 -21.26 26.73 -8.09
N ALA A 658 -22.35 27.45 -7.87
CA ALA A 658 -23.07 27.50 -6.61
C ALA A 658 -24.42 26.78 -6.71
N SER A 659 -25.04 26.52 -5.55
CA SER A 659 -26.35 25.88 -5.42
C SER A 659 -26.42 24.50 -6.07
N ALA A 660 -25.28 23.81 -6.16
CA ALA A 660 -25.16 22.51 -6.79
C ALA A 660 -25.54 21.38 -5.82
N LYS A 661 -26.53 20.57 -6.18
CA LYS A 661 -26.82 19.31 -5.48
C LYS A 661 -25.72 18.29 -5.79
N PRO A 662 -25.59 17.19 -5.02
CA PRO A 662 -24.58 16.16 -5.29
C PRO A 662 -24.59 15.63 -6.74
N GLU A 663 -25.78 15.46 -7.32
CA GLU A 663 -25.95 15.05 -8.73
C GLU A 663 -25.46 16.12 -9.71
N ASP A 664 -25.73 17.39 -9.43
CA ASP A 664 -25.29 18.53 -10.24
C ASP A 664 -23.77 18.68 -10.19
N LYS A 665 -23.14 18.44 -9.02
CA LYS A 665 -21.69 18.44 -8.87
C LYS A 665 -21.03 17.38 -9.76
N LEU A 666 -21.58 16.17 -9.79
CA LEU A 666 -21.11 15.10 -10.67
C LEU A 666 -21.39 15.41 -12.15
N ALA A 667 -22.55 15.98 -12.48
CA ALA A 667 -22.89 16.38 -13.83
C ALA A 667 -21.95 17.48 -14.36
N TYR A 668 -21.57 18.44 -13.51
CA TYR A 668 -20.58 19.46 -13.84
C TYR A 668 -19.24 18.84 -14.22
N LEU A 669 -18.71 17.92 -13.40
CA LEU A 669 -17.45 17.23 -13.70
C LEU A 669 -17.50 16.48 -15.05
N LYS A 670 -18.66 15.90 -15.40
CA LYS A 670 -18.86 15.23 -16.70
C LYS A 670 -19.09 16.18 -17.87
N SER A 671 -19.51 17.42 -17.59
CA SER A 671 -19.75 18.44 -18.61
C SER A 671 -18.48 19.15 -19.07
N LEU A 672 -17.40 19.04 -18.28
CA LEU A 672 -16.10 19.59 -18.63
C LEU A 672 -15.51 18.90 -19.85
N ASP A 673 -14.72 19.64 -20.62
CA ASP A 673 -14.12 19.16 -21.84
C ASP A 673 -13.25 17.91 -21.58
N SER A 674 -13.22 16.99 -22.55
CA SER A 674 -12.36 15.79 -22.45
C SER A 674 -10.86 16.09 -22.29
N SER A 675 -10.43 17.32 -22.59
CA SER A 675 -9.06 17.81 -22.35
C SER A 675 -8.81 18.29 -20.92
N ASP A 676 -9.85 18.57 -20.14
CA ASP A 676 -9.75 19.02 -18.76
C ASP A 676 -9.65 17.80 -17.82
N ILE A 677 -8.45 17.59 -17.31
CA ILE A 677 -8.14 16.57 -16.31
C ILE A 677 -8.29 17.20 -14.94
N THR A 678 -9.42 16.90 -14.32
CA THR A 678 -9.86 17.49 -13.06
C THR A 678 -9.26 16.81 -11.83
N MET A 679 -8.80 17.64 -10.88
CA MET A 679 -8.57 17.24 -9.50
C MET A 679 -9.66 17.83 -8.63
N MET A 680 -10.52 16.97 -8.05
CA MET A 680 -11.57 17.38 -7.10
C MET A 680 -11.05 17.25 -5.67
N VAL A 681 -11.21 18.29 -4.85
CA VAL A 681 -10.87 18.28 -3.41
C VAL A 681 -12.13 18.54 -2.59
N GLY A 682 -12.40 17.69 -1.60
CA GLY A 682 -13.57 17.81 -0.72
C GLY A 682 -13.43 17.02 0.58
N ASP A 683 -14.37 17.20 1.51
CA ASP A 683 -14.35 16.61 2.86
C ASP A 683 -15.66 15.86 3.23
N GLY A 684 -16.77 16.18 2.58
CA GLY A 684 -18.12 15.77 2.99
C GLY A 684 -18.65 14.44 2.44
N ILE A 685 -19.61 13.85 3.15
CA ILE A 685 -20.43 12.69 2.70
C ILE A 685 -21.13 13.02 1.37
N ASN A 686 -21.58 14.26 1.23
CA ASN A 686 -22.28 14.77 0.04
C ASN A 686 -21.38 14.79 -1.21
N ASP A 687 -20.06 14.72 -1.04
CA ASP A 687 -19.09 14.77 -2.13
C ASP A 687 -18.58 13.40 -2.53
N ALA A 688 -18.92 12.32 -1.82
CA ALA A 688 -18.46 10.98 -2.16
C ALA A 688 -18.79 10.57 -3.63
N PRO A 689 -20.01 10.81 -4.17
CA PRO A 689 -20.29 10.55 -5.58
C PRO A 689 -19.49 11.42 -6.54
N THR A 690 -19.26 12.68 -6.18
CA THR A 690 -18.49 13.67 -6.96
C THR A 690 -17.01 13.31 -7.00
N LEU A 691 -16.42 12.94 -5.85
CA LEU A 691 -15.06 12.45 -5.71
C LEU A 691 -14.86 11.18 -6.55
N ALA A 692 -15.78 10.22 -6.46
CA ALA A 692 -15.71 9.00 -7.26
C ALA A 692 -15.78 9.25 -8.78
N GLY A 693 -16.41 10.35 -9.21
CA GLY A 693 -16.56 10.73 -10.62
C GLY A 693 -15.46 11.62 -11.18
N ALA A 694 -14.54 12.13 -10.35
CA ALA A 694 -13.43 12.97 -10.80
C ALA A 694 -12.32 12.13 -11.45
N HIS A 695 -11.49 12.74 -12.30
CA HIS A 695 -10.31 12.06 -12.84
C HIS A 695 -9.27 11.77 -11.75
N LEU A 696 -9.16 12.71 -10.80
CA LEU A 696 -8.41 12.56 -9.56
C LEU A 696 -9.24 13.17 -8.43
N SER A 697 -9.37 12.45 -7.33
CA SER A 697 -10.09 12.92 -6.14
C SER A 697 -9.23 12.93 -4.89
N VAL A 698 -9.43 13.95 -4.07
CA VAL A 698 -8.71 14.19 -2.82
C VAL A 698 -9.73 14.37 -1.70
N ALA A 699 -9.64 13.53 -0.67
CA ALA A 699 -10.38 13.70 0.57
C ALA A 699 -9.52 14.41 1.62
N MET A 700 -10.13 15.31 2.40
CA MET A 700 -9.51 15.88 3.60
C MET A 700 -9.43 14.84 4.73
N GLY A 701 -8.42 14.97 5.60
CA GLY A 701 -8.13 14.05 6.69
C GLY A 701 -9.17 14.10 7.81
N GLY A 702 -9.75 15.26 8.05
CA GLY A 702 -10.94 15.43 8.89
C GLY A 702 -12.26 14.99 8.22
N GLY A 703 -12.23 14.70 6.92
CA GLY A 703 -13.39 14.29 6.15
C GLY A 703 -13.98 12.94 6.58
N THR A 704 -15.21 12.69 6.16
CA THR A 704 -15.94 11.47 6.55
C THR A 704 -15.30 10.19 5.99
N ASP A 705 -15.51 9.06 6.68
CA ASP A 705 -14.97 7.77 6.23
C ASP A 705 -15.46 7.39 4.82
N VAL A 706 -16.67 7.80 4.44
CA VAL A 706 -17.23 7.60 3.09
C VAL A 706 -16.51 8.45 2.04
N ALA A 707 -16.15 9.69 2.37
CA ALA A 707 -15.35 10.55 1.48
C ALA A 707 -13.94 9.99 1.29
N LYS A 708 -13.27 9.60 2.39
CA LYS A 708 -11.97 8.90 2.36
C LYS A 708 -12.05 7.56 1.62
N ALA A 709 -13.18 6.86 1.73
CA ALA A 709 -13.45 5.60 1.02
C ALA A 709 -13.46 5.80 -0.50
N SER A 710 -14.02 6.92 -0.95
CA SER A 710 -14.32 7.18 -2.35
C SER A 710 -13.19 7.91 -3.08
N ALA A 711 -12.29 8.57 -2.35
CA ALA A 711 -11.19 9.35 -2.92
C ALA A 711 -9.99 8.50 -3.38
N ASP A 712 -9.24 9.03 -4.35
CA ASP A 712 -8.00 8.41 -4.85
C ASP A 712 -6.79 8.72 -3.97
N MET A 713 -6.86 9.84 -3.24
CA MET A 713 -5.83 10.36 -2.35
C MET A 713 -6.47 11.00 -1.12
N THR A 714 -5.78 10.95 0.02
CA THR A 714 -6.20 11.60 1.27
C THR A 714 -5.09 12.54 1.74
N LEU A 715 -5.46 13.77 2.08
CA LEU A 715 -4.59 14.74 2.74
C LEU A 715 -4.80 14.60 4.25
N LEU A 716 -3.79 14.18 5.01
CA LEU A 716 -3.91 13.91 6.45
C LEU A 716 -3.98 15.18 7.30
N GLY A 717 -3.21 16.20 6.93
CA GLY A 717 -3.22 17.51 7.58
C GLY A 717 -4.24 18.47 6.97
N ASP A 718 -4.16 19.72 7.42
CA ASP A 718 -5.01 20.81 6.94
C ASP A 718 -4.31 21.65 5.85
N ASN A 719 -2.98 21.53 5.73
CA ASN A 719 -2.21 22.29 4.76
C ASN A 719 -2.43 21.85 3.30
N LEU A 720 -3.31 22.57 2.61
CA LEU A 720 -3.63 22.35 1.19
C LEU A 720 -2.43 22.49 0.24
N GLU A 721 -1.37 23.21 0.62
CA GLU A 721 -0.18 23.38 -0.23
C GLU A 721 0.52 22.04 -0.55
N LYS A 722 0.34 21.04 0.32
CA LYS A 722 0.86 19.68 0.12
C LYS A 722 0.35 19.02 -1.16
N LEU A 723 -0.81 19.42 -1.67
CA LEU A 723 -1.33 18.93 -2.96
C LEU A 723 -0.49 19.40 -4.14
N LEU A 724 0.03 20.63 -4.08
CA LEU A 724 0.94 21.13 -5.10
C LEU A 724 2.30 20.44 -5.01
N GLU A 725 2.82 20.24 -3.79
CA GLU A 725 4.04 19.45 -3.56
C GLU A 725 3.92 18.03 -4.12
N ALA A 726 2.76 17.38 -3.90
CA ALA A 726 2.45 16.07 -4.46
C ALA A 726 2.49 16.06 -5.99
N ARG A 727 1.90 17.07 -6.66
CA ARG A 727 1.97 17.22 -8.12
C ARG A 727 3.41 17.42 -8.60
N LEU A 728 4.18 18.30 -7.95
CA LEU A 728 5.59 18.53 -8.30
C LEU A 728 6.43 17.25 -8.15
N LEU A 729 6.18 16.48 -7.10
CA LEU A 729 6.82 15.19 -6.89
C LEU A 729 6.41 14.17 -7.96
N ALA A 730 5.14 14.12 -8.36
CA ALA A 730 4.67 13.27 -9.45
C ALA A 730 5.36 13.61 -10.79
N LEU A 731 5.48 14.90 -11.13
CA LEU A 731 6.19 15.37 -12.32
C LEU A 731 7.68 14.98 -12.30
N ARG A 732 8.36 15.15 -11.15
CA ARG A 732 9.75 14.71 -10.97
C ARG A 732 9.88 13.19 -11.10
N THR A 733 8.94 12.44 -10.55
CA THR A 733 8.90 10.98 -10.62
C THR A 733 8.77 10.51 -12.07
N ARG A 734 7.85 11.11 -12.85
CA ARG A 734 7.70 10.83 -14.28
C ARG A 734 8.98 11.12 -15.07
N LYS A 735 9.68 12.21 -14.74
CA LYS A 735 10.97 12.55 -15.35
C LYS A 735 12.03 11.48 -15.05
N ILE A 736 12.18 11.08 -13.79
CA ILE A 736 13.16 10.05 -13.39
C ILE A 736 12.83 8.69 -14.02
N ILE A 737 11.56 8.31 -14.11
CA ILE A 737 11.16 7.08 -14.81
C ILE A 737 11.59 7.15 -16.28
N ARG A 738 11.35 8.27 -16.98
CA ARG A 738 11.79 8.43 -18.37
C ARG A 738 13.30 8.38 -18.53
N GLU A 739 14.05 9.03 -17.63
CA GLU A 739 15.52 8.97 -17.61
C GLU A 739 16.02 7.53 -17.45
N ASN A 740 15.44 6.79 -16.50
CA ASN A 740 15.83 5.41 -16.21
C ASN A 740 15.50 4.46 -17.38
N LEU A 741 14.32 4.60 -17.99
CA LEU A 741 13.93 3.81 -19.16
C LEU A 741 14.81 4.15 -20.37
N ALA A 742 15.07 5.44 -20.63
CA ALA A 742 15.94 5.87 -21.72
C ALA A 742 17.37 5.35 -21.55
N TRP A 743 17.92 5.43 -20.34
CA TRP A 743 19.23 4.87 -20.01
C TRP A 743 19.28 3.35 -20.21
N SER A 744 18.29 2.63 -19.66
CA SER A 744 18.24 1.17 -19.75
C SER A 744 18.09 0.69 -21.19
N LEU A 745 17.26 1.35 -22.01
CA LEU A 745 17.09 0.98 -23.42
C LEU A 745 18.31 1.38 -24.24
N GLY A 746 18.88 2.57 -24.02
CA GLY A 746 20.06 3.06 -24.71
C GLY A 746 21.28 2.16 -24.49
N TYR A 747 21.52 1.75 -23.24
CA TYR A 747 22.60 0.80 -22.92
C TYR A 747 22.43 -0.53 -23.67
N ASN A 748 21.23 -1.13 -23.62
CA ASN A 748 20.96 -2.42 -24.26
C ASN A 748 21.06 -2.34 -25.79
N LEU A 749 20.58 -1.25 -26.40
CA LEU A 749 20.66 -1.03 -27.84
C LEU A 749 22.11 -0.90 -28.35
N LEU A 750 23.00 -0.35 -27.52
CA LEU A 750 24.42 -0.20 -27.85
C LEU A 750 25.22 -1.48 -27.60
N ILE A 751 25.00 -2.16 -26.47
CA ILE A 751 25.83 -3.30 -26.09
C ILE A 751 25.47 -4.57 -26.87
N LEU A 752 24.20 -4.78 -27.24
CA LEU A 752 23.76 -6.00 -27.90
C LEU A 752 24.43 -6.22 -29.26
N PRO A 753 24.48 -5.25 -30.19
CA PRO A 753 25.18 -5.43 -31.47
C PRO A 753 26.67 -5.71 -31.28
N LEU A 754 27.32 -5.06 -30.31
CA LEU A 754 28.73 -5.27 -30.01
C LEU A 754 28.97 -6.68 -29.45
N ALA A 755 28.07 -7.19 -28.60
CA ALA A 755 28.13 -8.55 -28.09
C ALA A 755 27.92 -9.59 -29.20
N VAL A 756 26.92 -9.38 -30.08
CA VAL A 756 26.66 -10.27 -31.24
C VAL A 756 27.84 -10.28 -32.22
N ALA A 757 28.52 -9.15 -32.38
CA ALA A 757 29.72 -9.02 -33.20
C ALA A 757 30.99 -9.63 -32.57
N GLY A 758 30.92 -10.14 -31.34
CA GLY A 758 32.09 -10.68 -30.63
C GLY A 758 33.10 -9.60 -30.21
N LEU A 759 32.65 -8.36 -30.01
CA LEU A 759 33.51 -7.25 -29.57
C LEU A 759 33.46 -7.01 -28.06
N VAL A 760 32.59 -7.72 -27.35
CA VAL A 760 32.36 -7.56 -25.91
C VAL A 760 32.66 -8.87 -25.22
N ALA A 761 33.68 -8.89 -24.37
CA ALA A 761 33.94 -10.03 -23.51
C ALA A 761 32.85 -10.15 -22.42
N PRO A 762 32.50 -11.39 -21.99
CA PRO A 762 31.45 -11.61 -20.99
C PRO A 762 31.63 -10.80 -19.70
N TYR A 763 32.87 -10.62 -19.23
CA TYR A 763 33.13 -9.84 -18.01
C TYR A 763 32.80 -8.35 -18.16
N ILE A 764 33.02 -7.75 -19.34
CA ILE A 764 32.68 -6.35 -19.64
C ILE A 764 31.16 -6.18 -19.64
N ALA A 765 30.46 -7.13 -20.26
CA ALA A 765 29.00 -7.18 -20.28
C ALA A 765 28.41 -7.19 -18.85
N VAL A 766 28.96 -8.00 -17.94
CA VAL A 766 28.53 -8.05 -16.53
C VAL A 766 28.70 -6.70 -15.82
N VAL A 767 29.90 -6.10 -15.95
CA VAL A 767 30.22 -4.83 -15.29
C VAL A 767 29.28 -3.73 -15.79
N GLY A 768 29.10 -3.62 -17.11
CA GLY A 768 28.22 -2.62 -17.71
C GLY A 768 26.77 -2.76 -17.27
N MET A 769 26.23 -3.98 -17.24
CA MET A 769 24.85 -4.24 -16.81
C MET A 769 24.65 -3.90 -15.32
N SER A 770 25.63 -4.25 -14.48
CA SER A 770 25.59 -3.99 -13.05
C SER A 770 25.64 -2.49 -12.77
N ALA A 771 26.53 -1.77 -13.46
CA ALA A 771 26.60 -0.31 -13.41
C ALA A 771 25.28 0.34 -13.86
N SER A 772 24.69 -0.14 -14.96
CA SER A 772 23.41 0.35 -15.47
C SER A 772 22.28 0.23 -14.44
N SER A 773 22.18 -0.93 -13.78
CA SER A 773 21.18 -1.16 -12.72
C SER A 773 21.41 -0.26 -11.51
N ILE A 774 22.66 -0.06 -11.09
CA ILE A 774 23.01 0.82 -9.97
C ILE A 774 22.65 2.28 -10.29
N ILE A 775 22.90 2.74 -11.52
CA ILE A 775 22.56 4.11 -11.96
C ILE A 775 21.04 4.32 -11.86
N VAL A 776 20.23 3.39 -12.36
CA VAL A 776 18.76 3.47 -12.30
C VAL A 776 18.23 3.50 -10.87
N VAL A 777 18.75 2.63 -10.00
CA VAL A 777 18.34 2.60 -8.58
C VAL A 777 18.76 3.88 -7.87
N SER A 778 20.00 4.35 -8.09
CA SER A 778 20.53 5.57 -7.47
C SER A 778 19.78 6.82 -7.92
N ASN A 779 19.41 6.89 -9.21
CA ASN A 779 18.61 7.99 -9.73
C ASN A 779 17.21 8.02 -9.10
N SER A 780 16.59 6.85 -8.92
CA SER A 780 15.28 6.71 -8.25
C SER A 780 15.32 7.16 -6.78
N LEU A 781 16.40 6.84 -6.05
CA LEU A 781 16.58 7.24 -4.66
C LEU A 781 16.66 8.77 -4.45
N ARG A 782 16.94 9.56 -5.49
CA ARG A 782 16.89 11.03 -5.42
C ARG A 782 15.51 11.55 -5.06
N LEU A 783 14.45 10.77 -5.33
CA LEU A 783 13.09 11.10 -4.94
C LEU A 783 12.90 11.16 -3.43
N LEU A 784 13.70 10.43 -2.63
CA LEU A 784 13.61 10.43 -1.17
C LEU A 784 14.28 11.64 -0.51
N LYS A 785 15.09 12.43 -1.22
CA LYS A 785 15.77 13.59 -0.62
C LYS A 785 14.82 14.78 -0.50
N GLU A 786 14.65 15.31 0.70
CA GLU A 786 14.11 16.65 0.91
C GLU A 786 15.02 17.69 0.24
N LYS A 787 14.39 18.73 -0.29
CA LYS A 787 15.08 19.80 -1.01
C LYS A 787 14.85 21.10 -0.31
#